data_AF-A0AAW8JD47-F1
#
_entry.id   AF-A0AAW8JD47-F1
#
_cell.length_a   1.000
_cell.length_b   1.000
_cell.length_c   1.000
_cell.angle_alpha   90.00
_cell.angle_beta   90.00
_cell.angle_gamma   90.00
#
_symmetry.space_group_name_H-M   'P 1'
#
loop_
_entity.id
_entity.type
_entity.pdbx_description
1 polymer ?
#
loop_
_entity_poly.entity_id
_entity_poly.type
_entity_poly.pdbx_seq_one_letter_code
_entity_poly.pdbx_strand_id
1 'polypeptide(L)'
;MTSEYDTAGRTIQHSILVKILAIVFILFSLPLIFGGGYLVTLGGSWYYLIAGVALIVSGILLFKNKMSGAWVFCVFFVLTLLWTIWESGSRFWGWVPRVAVFAVFALFLALLLPKIERGASKKVSLILSGIIVLCFVIAGILAFTPKFVYDSGLPFPDKPLVGESNDPTQADSDWKYYGRDADATRYSPLKQINAENVGKLERAWVYRTGDLPPAGKINKWAAEHTPIKVGNGLYVCSATNNISRVDPSTGKEIWQFKSGVQYKSVPYTAACRGLTYYESKVIPAGQACHSRIIVGTLDMRLLAVDTETGKACEGFGEHGQANLLKGMGETVPSFLAITAPVTIVKDTIVTSQEVKDNQRRWAPSGVVRGYDAETGQFKWAWDVNRPGQKAEPGPGQEYSRGTPNSWTASVGDEKLGLVYIPMGNSAADHYSAMRTPEENKVSSAVVALDAQTGDVRWVYQTVHKDVWDMDLGSQPTLIDYPDASGKAVPAMLIPTKLGQTFLIDRVNGKPLTTVEERSVPKSELKEEALSPTQPFSTAIPRLGFPDLTEKQMWGISPIDQMMCRIKFKQANYDGMFTAPSLSKPWIMYPGNNGGSDWGSYAYDANHGVIIANWNNTPMYAQLLHRKDVVKDGVYSLDNPKFNPNLVSPKRPMDETPYGVTIGPFYSPTQMLCSEPPYGMISAIDLHTKKILWQHPLGSAERNGPFGLPTHMPINIGTPNNGGPIITAGGVAFVAATTDDKIRAIDLKTGKELWSDTLPAGGQATPMTYSQNGEQYLVIMAGGHHFMKTPVGDYLVAYKLPK
;
A
#
# COMPACT_ATOMS: atom_id res chain seq x y z
N MET A 1 -41.47 45.36 -27.04
CA MET A 1 -40.19 45.46 -26.31
C MET A 1 -40.08 46.86 -25.75
N THR A 2 -40.48 47.05 -24.50
CA THR A 2 -40.33 48.32 -23.78
C THR A 2 -38.96 48.33 -23.11
N SER A 3 -38.07 49.20 -23.58
CA SER A 3 -36.78 49.44 -22.95
C SER A 3 -37.00 50.22 -21.66
N GLU A 4 -36.74 49.63 -20.50
CA GLU A 4 -36.69 50.37 -19.23
C GLU A 4 -35.38 51.19 -19.20
N TYR A 5 -35.50 52.45 -18.79
CA TYR A 5 -34.37 53.37 -18.61
C TYR A 5 -34.25 53.72 -17.12
N ASP A 6 -33.02 53.80 -16.60
CA ASP A 6 -32.81 54.33 -15.25
C ASP A 6 -32.96 55.86 -15.20
N THR A 7 -32.94 56.44 -14.00
CA THR A 7 -33.05 57.90 -13.77
C THR A 7 -31.96 58.75 -14.45
N ALA A 8 -30.95 58.14 -15.06
CA ALA A 8 -29.87 58.77 -15.81
C ALA A 8 -29.91 58.41 -17.32
N GLY A 9 -31.01 57.84 -17.83
CA GLY A 9 -31.25 57.62 -19.26
C GLY A 9 -30.47 56.45 -19.87
N ARG A 10 -29.95 55.52 -19.07
CA ARG A 10 -29.23 54.34 -19.55
C ARG A 10 -30.19 53.19 -19.82
N THR A 11 -30.03 52.51 -20.96
CA THR A 11 -30.81 51.32 -21.31
C THR A 11 -30.53 50.18 -20.32
N ILE A 12 -31.56 49.66 -19.64
CA ILE A 12 -31.43 48.50 -18.76
C ILE A 12 -31.31 47.25 -19.64
N GLN A 13 -30.09 46.93 -20.08
CA GLN A 13 -29.81 45.64 -20.71
C GLN A 13 -29.63 44.59 -19.62
N HIS A 14 -30.68 43.81 -19.36
CA HIS A 14 -30.56 42.61 -18.54
C HIS A 14 -29.59 41.63 -19.21
N SER A 15 -28.36 41.55 -18.68
CA SER A 15 -27.38 40.60 -19.18
C SER A 15 -27.80 39.16 -18.84
N ILE A 16 -28.12 38.38 -19.86
CA ILE A 16 -28.40 36.94 -19.73
C ILE A 16 -27.23 36.23 -19.00
N LEU A 17 -25.99 36.63 -19.28
CA LEU A 17 -24.80 36.07 -18.64
C LEU A 17 -24.73 36.32 -17.12
N VAL A 18 -25.16 37.50 -16.65
CA VAL A 18 -25.24 37.80 -15.21
C VAL A 18 -26.32 36.93 -14.56
N LYS A 19 -27.47 36.72 -15.22
CA LYS A 19 -28.51 35.81 -14.73
C LYS A 19 -28.04 34.36 -14.69
N ILE A 20 -27.28 33.89 -15.69
CA ILE A 20 -26.70 32.55 -15.68
C ILE A 20 -25.74 32.38 -14.50
N LEU A 21 -24.80 33.32 -14.31
CA LEU A 21 -23.88 33.27 -13.17
C LEU A 21 -24.63 33.30 -11.82
N ALA A 22 -25.68 34.11 -11.71
CA ALA A 22 -26.54 34.16 -10.54
C ALA A 22 -27.24 32.82 -10.27
N ILE A 23 -27.77 32.16 -11.31
CA ILE A 23 -28.36 30.82 -11.19
C ILE A 23 -27.30 29.81 -10.71
N VAL A 24 -26.08 29.86 -11.25
CA VAL A 24 -24.96 29.00 -10.79
C VAL A 24 -24.67 29.22 -9.31
N PHE A 25 -24.62 30.47 -8.83
CA PHE A 25 -24.41 30.77 -7.41
C PHE A 25 -25.53 30.19 -6.55
N ILE A 26 -26.79 30.36 -6.96
CA ILE A 26 -27.95 29.82 -6.25
C ILE A 26 -27.87 28.30 -6.19
N LEU A 27 -27.68 27.62 -7.32
CA LEU A 27 -27.62 26.15 -7.36
C LEU A 27 -26.44 25.59 -6.55
N PHE A 28 -25.26 26.22 -6.64
CA PHE A 28 -24.08 25.80 -5.87
C PHE A 28 -24.23 26.06 -4.36
N SER A 29 -25.02 27.06 -3.97
CA SER A 29 -25.27 27.38 -2.56
C SER A 29 -26.14 26.34 -1.85
N LEU A 30 -27.07 25.69 -2.54
CA LEU A 30 -28.00 24.74 -1.93
C LEU A 30 -27.30 23.60 -1.18
N PRO A 31 -26.37 22.83 -1.79
CA PRO A 31 -25.66 21.78 -1.05
C PRO A 31 -24.85 22.35 0.12
N LEU A 32 -24.27 23.55 -0.01
CA LEU A 32 -23.52 24.19 1.08
C LEU A 32 -24.42 24.61 2.25
N ILE A 33 -25.64 25.08 1.99
CA ILE A 33 -26.61 25.43 3.04
C ILE A 33 -27.08 24.17 3.76
N PHE A 34 -27.54 23.16 3.03
CA PHE A 34 -28.08 21.94 3.64
C PHE A 34 -26.99 21.09 4.30
N GLY A 35 -25.90 20.82 3.58
CA GLY A 35 -24.76 20.07 4.09
C GLY A 35 -24.02 20.83 5.18
N GLY A 36 -23.82 22.14 5.03
CA GLY A 36 -23.19 22.98 6.05
C GLY A 36 -24.06 23.10 7.29
N GLY A 37 -25.37 23.24 7.13
CA GLY A 37 -26.33 23.18 8.24
C GLY A 37 -26.23 21.86 8.99
N TYR A 38 -26.20 20.73 8.27
CA TYR A 38 -26.02 19.42 8.89
C TYR A 38 -24.66 19.28 9.59
N LEU A 39 -23.56 19.75 8.97
CA LEU A 39 -22.24 19.75 9.57
C LEU A 39 -22.21 20.54 10.90
N VAL A 40 -22.92 21.68 10.96
CA VAL A 40 -23.08 22.45 12.20
C VAL A 40 -23.80 21.64 13.27
N THR A 41 -24.87 20.91 12.93
CA THR A 41 -25.55 20.04 13.90
C THR A 41 -24.67 18.92 14.46
N LEU A 42 -23.62 18.53 13.71
CA LEU A 42 -22.61 17.57 14.14
C LEU A 42 -21.43 18.21 14.91
N GLY A 43 -21.50 19.51 15.22
CA GLY A 43 -20.41 20.24 15.88
C GLY A 43 -19.17 20.44 14.98
N GLY A 44 -19.38 20.49 13.66
CA GLY A 44 -18.34 20.83 12.68
C GLY A 44 -18.31 22.33 12.34
N SER A 45 -17.55 22.66 11.29
CA SER A 45 -17.37 24.03 10.83
C SER A 45 -18.66 24.69 10.32
N TRP A 46 -18.92 25.91 10.78
CA TRP A 46 -20.02 26.77 10.32
C TRP A 46 -19.75 27.41 8.96
N TYR A 47 -18.50 27.35 8.47
CA TYR A 47 -18.08 28.03 7.26
C TYR A 47 -18.97 27.71 6.06
N TYR A 48 -19.31 26.44 5.84
CA TYR A 48 -20.06 26.03 4.65
C TYR A 48 -21.49 26.55 4.64
N LEU A 49 -22.15 26.60 5.81
CA LEU A 49 -23.47 27.22 5.94
C LEU A 49 -23.40 28.71 5.63
N ILE A 50 -22.43 29.42 6.23
CA ILE A 50 -22.22 30.86 6.01
C ILE A 50 -21.90 31.14 4.53
N ALA A 51 -21.03 30.34 3.92
CA ALA A 51 -20.68 30.42 2.50
C ALA A 51 -21.90 30.23 1.60
N GLY A 52 -22.71 29.21 1.89
CA GLY A 52 -23.97 28.96 1.20
C GLY A 52 -24.94 30.14 1.29
N VAL A 53 -25.16 30.69 2.50
CA VAL A 53 -26.03 31.86 2.70
C VAL A 53 -25.49 33.11 1.97
N ALA A 54 -24.18 33.35 2.02
CA ALA A 54 -23.59 34.48 1.31
C ALA A 54 -23.74 34.34 -0.22
N LEU A 55 -23.53 33.13 -0.76
CA LEU A 55 -23.67 32.84 -2.18
C LEU A 55 -25.12 32.93 -2.66
N ILE A 56 -26.11 32.44 -1.90
CA ILE A 56 -27.51 32.54 -2.30
C ILE A 56 -28.00 33.99 -2.30
N VAL A 57 -27.60 34.78 -1.30
CA VAL A 57 -27.92 36.22 -1.22
C VAL A 57 -27.27 36.97 -2.39
N SER A 58 -25.98 36.71 -2.67
CA SER A 58 -25.30 37.27 -3.83
C SER A 58 -26.01 36.89 -5.14
N GLY A 59 -26.33 35.61 -5.33
CA GLY A 59 -27.03 35.10 -6.51
C GLY A 59 -28.39 35.77 -6.71
N ILE A 60 -29.24 35.87 -5.68
CA ILE A 60 -30.56 36.54 -5.78
C ILE A 60 -30.40 38.02 -6.16
N LEU A 61 -29.44 38.72 -5.57
CA LEU A 61 -29.18 40.13 -5.87
C LEU A 61 -28.64 40.33 -7.30
N LEU A 62 -27.73 39.46 -7.76
CA LEU A 62 -27.20 39.46 -9.12
C LEU A 62 -28.29 39.09 -10.15
N PHE A 63 -29.20 38.17 -9.81
CA PHE A 63 -30.34 37.84 -10.67
C PHE A 63 -31.26 39.04 -10.88
N LYS A 64 -31.40 39.87 -9.85
CA LYS A 64 -32.07 41.19 -9.88
C LYS A 64 -31.18 42.31 -10.43
N ASN A 65 -30.01 41.99 -10.99
CA ASN A 65 -29.02 42.89 -11.57
C ASN A 65 -28.42 43.95 -10.63
N LYS A 66 -28.42 43.72 -9.31
CA LYS A 66 -27.94 44.70 -8.31
C LYS A 66 -26.46 44.55 -7.98
N MET A 67 -25.71 45.67 -8.01
CA MET A 67 -24.29 45.71 -7.63
C MET A 67 -24.00 45.27 -6.18
N SER A 68 -24.97 45.37 -5.28
CA SER A 68 -24.85 44.84 -3.92
C SER A 68 -24.57 43.33 -3.91
N GLY A 69 -25.06 42.57 -4.89
CA GLY A 69 -24.76 41.14 -5.03
C GLY A 69 -23.27 40.87 -5.27
N ALA A 70 -22.61 41.73 -6.05
CA ALA A 70 -21.17 41.64 -6.29
C ALA A 70 -20.36 41.99 -5.04
N TRP A 71 -20.81 42.98 -4.25
CA TRP A 71 -20.18 43.33 -2.98
C TRP A 71 -20.31 42.22 -1.93
N VAL A 72 -21.48 41.60 -1.80
CA VAL A 72 -21.69 40.45 -0.90
C VAL A 72 -20.72 39.32 -1.27
N PHE A 73 -20.58 39.01 -2.56
CA PHE A 73 -19.61 38.00 -3.01
C PHE A 73 -18.17 38.41 -2.71
N CYS A 74 -17.79 39.66 -2.96
CA CYS A 74 -16.43 40.16 -2.70
C CYS A 74 -16.06 40.02 -1.23
N VAL A 75 -16.93 40.45 -0.31
CA VAL A 75 -16.73 40.30 1.13
C VAL A 75 -16.64 38.82 1.51
N PHE A 76 -17.54 37.98 1.00
CA PHE A 76 -17.49 36.53 1.18
C PHE A 76 -16.16 35.93 0.72
N PHE A 77 -15.66 36.31 -0.45
CA PHE A 77 -14.43 35.77 -1.01
C PHE A 77 -13.21 36.20 -0.18
N VAL A 78 -13.13 37.46 0.25
CA VAL A 78 -12.08 37.95 1.15
C VAL A 78 -12.12 37.22 2.49
N LEU A 79 -13.29 37.07 3.09
CA LEU A 79 -13.45 36.31 4.34
C LEU A 79 -13.09 34.83 4.17
N THR A 80 -13.37 34.25 3.00
CA THR A 80 -12.95 32.88 2.66
C THR A 80 -11.44 32.75 2.58
N LEU A 81 -10.74 33.73 2.02
CA LEU A 81 -9.27 33.75 1.99
C LEU A 81 -8.69 33.84 3.41
N LEU A 82 -9.22 34.75 4.23
CA LEU A 82 -8.79 34.89 5.64
C LEU A 82 -9.05 33.63 6.45
N TRP A 83 -10.23 33.01 6.29
CA TRP A 83 -10.56 31.74 6.92
C TRP A 83 -9.63 30.62 6.44
N THR A 84 -9.31 30.57 5.15
CA THR A 84 -8.39 29.57 4.58
C THR A 84 -6.99 29.68 5.18
N ILE A 85 -6.47 30.91 5.31
CA ILE A 85 -5.16 31.16 5.95
C ILE A 85 -5.19 30.70 7.41
N TRP A 86 -6.24 31.05 8.16
CA TRP A 86 -6.39 30.64 9.56
C TRP A 86 -6.54 29.12 9.72
N GLU A 87 -7.28 28.47 8.83
CA GLU A 87 -7.64 27.05 8.95
C GLU A 87 -6.53 26.11 8.42
N SER A 88 -5.88 26.50 7.34
CA SER A 88 -4.92 25.64 6.61
C SER A 88 -3.49 26.15 6.57
N GLY A 89 -3.24 27.37 7.05
CA GLY A 89 -1.92 27.99 6.99
C GLY A 89 -1.43 28.11 5.55
N SER A 90 -0.18 27.71 5.29
CA SER A 90 0.45 27.72 3.96
C SER A 90 0.32 26.39 3.20
N ARG A 91 -0.46 25.42 3.69
CA ARG A 91 -0.59 24.10 3.05
C ARG A 91 -1.34 24.20 1.73
N PHE A 92 -0.63 24.08 0.62
CA PHE A 92 -1.18 24.25 -0.72
C PHE A 92 -2.44 23.40 -0.97
N TRP A 93 -2.40 22.10 -0.65
CA TRP A 93 -3.53 21.21 -0.88
C TRP A 93 -4.75 21.59 -0.04
N GLY A 94 -4.55 22.10 1.17
CA GLY A 94 -5.60 22.70 2.01
C GLY A 94 -6.32 23.88 1.35
N TRP A 95 -5.67 24.66 0.48
CA TRP A 95 -6.31 25.81 -0.18
C TRP A 95 -7.22 25.41 -1.34
N VAL A 96 -6.90 24.31 -2.04
CA VAL A 96 -7.63 23.86 -3.25
C VAL A 96 -9.14 23.76 -3.03
N PRO A 97 -9.66 22.93 -2.10
CA PRO A 97 -11.10 22.82 -1.88
C PRO A 97 -11.74 24.09 -1.30
N ARG A 98 -10.96 24.97 -0.67
CA ARG A 98 -11.48 26.14 0.03
C ARG A 98 -11.62 27.36 -0.87
N VAL A 99 -10.76 27.48 -1.89
CA VAL A 99 -10.64 28.70 -2.68
C VAL A 99 -10.88 28.48 -4.17
N ALA A 100 -10.45 27.36 -4.76
CA ALA A 100 -10.35 27.23 -6.22
C ALA A 100 -11.69 27.50 -6.94
N VAL A 101 -12.77 26.85 -6.51
CA VAL A 101 -14.11 27.05 -7.12
C VAL A 101 -14.62 28.48 -6.94
N PHE A 102 -14.42 29.07 -5.75
CA PHE A 102 -14.85 30.44 -5.50
C PHE A 102 -14.00 31.47 -6.25
N ALA A 103 -12.72 31.18 -6.51
CA ALA A 103 -11.89 32.02 -7.36
C ALA A 103 -12.35 31.98 -8.84
N VAL A 104 -12.84 30.82 -9.32
CA VAL A 104 -13.49 30.72 -10.65
C VAL A 104 -14.75 31.58 -10.69
N PHE A 105 -15.58 31.52 -9.65
CA PHE A 105 -16.76 32.38 -9.51
C PHE A 105 -16.39 33.87 -9.47
N ALA A 106 -15.31 34.22 -8.75
CA ALA A 106 -14.78 35.58 -8.68
C ALA A 106 -14.33 36.08 -10.05
N LEU A 107 -13.67 35.24 -10.85
CA LEU A 107 -13.22 35.57 -12.20
C LEU A 107 -14.42 35.88 -13.12
N PHE A 108 -15.41 35.00 -13.16
CA PHE A 108 -16.60 35.23 -13.98
C PHE A 108 -17.38 36.47 -13.54
N LEU A 109 -17.50 36.70 -12.23
CA LEU A 109 -18.13 37.90 -11.71
C LEU A 109 -17.33 39.16 -12.10
N ALA A 110 -16.01 39.14 -11.97
CA ALA A 110 -15.12 40.24 -12.32
C ALA A 110 -15.26 40.64 -13.79
N LEU A 111 -15.33 39.66 -14.70
CA LEU A 111 -15.57 39.88 -16.15
C LEU A 111 -16.95 40.47 -16.45
N LEU A 112 -17.94 40.19 -15.61
CA LEU A 112 -19.32 40.63 -15.80
C LEU A 112 -19.66 41.94 -15.07
N LEU A 113 -18.77 42.49 -14.23
CA LEU A 113 -19.00 43.74 -13.49
C LEU A 113 -19.52 44.90 -14.37
N PRO A 114 -19.02 45.14 -15.60
CA PRO A 114 -19.52 46.25 -16.42
C PRO A 114 -20.96 46.06 -16.94
N LYS A 115 -21.52 44.85 -16.82
CA LYS A 115 -22.88 44.50 -17.27
C LYS A 115 -23.91 44.53 -16.14
N ILE A 116 -23.49 44.82 -14.90
CA ILE A 116 -24.36 44.95 -13.73
C ILE A 116 -24.85 46.39 -13.62
N GLU A 117 -26.07 46.60 -13.09
CA GLU A 117 -26.60 47.95 -12.84
C GLU A 117 -25.67 48.72 -11.88
N ARG A 118 -25.24 49.92 -12.28
CA ARG A 118 -24.22 50.72 -11.55
C ARG A 118 -22.91 49.95 -11.32
N GLY A 119 -22.57 49.05 -12.24
CA GLY A 119 -21.38 48.23 -12.22
C GLY A 119 -20.07 49.02 -12.41
N ALA A 120 -18.95 48.34 -12.18
CA ALA A 120 -17.61 48.93 -12.30
C ALA A 120 -17.22 49.18 -13.77
N SER A 121 -16.24 50.07 -13.98
CA SER A 121 -15.73 50.33 -15.34
C SER A 121 -15.05 49.10 -15.94
N LYS A 122 -14.99 49.02 -17.28
CA LYS A 122 -14.25 47.97 -17.99
C LYS A 122 -12.78 47.87 -17.53
N LYS A 123 -12.15 49.00 -17.23
CA LYS A 123 -10.77 49.04 -16.72
C LYS A 123 -10.63 48.31 -15.38
N VAL A 124 -11.53 48.57 -14.44
CA VAL A 124 -11.53 47.90 -13.12
C VAL A 124 -11.82 46.40 -13.30
N SER A 125 -12.81 46.05 -14.11
CA SER A 125 -13.14 44.65 -14.44
C SER A 125 -11.94 43.87 -15.00
N LEU A 126 -11.19 44.46 -15.94
CA LEU A 126 -9.98 43.85 -16.51
C LEU A 126 -8.85 43.72 -15.49
N ILE A 127 -8.62 44.73 -14.63
CA ILE A 127 -7.60 44.66 -13.58
C ILE A 127 -7.92 43.53 -12.60
N LEU A 128 -9.14 43.46 -12.08
CA LEU A 128 -9.55 42.42 -11.14
C LEU A 128 -9.47 41.03 -11.76
N SER A 129 -9.95 40.87 -13.00
CA SER A 129 -9.85 39.61 -13.73
C SER A 129 -8.40 39.22 -13.94
N GLY A 130 -7.54 40.18 -14.30
CA GLY A 130 -6.10 39.97 -14.48
C GLY A 130 -5.40 39.52 -13.20
N ILE A 131 -5.74 40.11 -12.05
CA ILE A 131 -5.22 39.69 -10.73
C ILE A 131 -5.64 38.24 -10.43
N ILE A 132 -6.91 37.88 -10.64
CA ILE A 132 -7.40 36.53 -10.36
C ILE A 132 -6.74 35.51 -11.30
N VAL A 133 -6.60 35.83 -12.60
CA VAL A 133 -5.87 34.99 -13.56
C VAL A 133 -4.42 34.82 -13.13
N LEU A 134 -3.74 35.89 -12.70
CA LEU A 134 -2.38 35.80 -12.17
C LEU A 134 -2.31 34.88 -10.94
N CYS A 135 -3.28 34.96 -10.02
CA CYS A 135 -3.36 34.04 -8.89
C CYS A 135 -3.56 32.58 -9.33
N PHE A 136 -4.37 32.31 -10.36
CA PHE A 136 -4.52 30.96 -10.93
C PHE A 136 -3.23 30.47 -11.58
N VAL A 137 -2.51 31.34 -12.30
CA VAL A 137 -1.22 31.00 -12.89
C VAL A 137 -0.21 30.65 -11.79
N ILE A 138 -0.13 31.45 -10.73
CA ILE A 138 0.74 31.18 -9.57
C ILE A 138 0.34 29.87 -8.89
N ALA A 139 -0.95 29.66 -8.62
CA ALA A 139 -1.44 28.41 -8.02
C ALA A 139 -1.17 27.20 -8.91
N GLY A 140 -1.31 27.34 -10.22
CA GLY A 140 -0.98 26.34 -11.22
C GLY A 140 0.51 25.98 -11.17
N ILE A 141 1.41 26.97 -11.18
CA ILE A 141 2.85 26.77 -11.03
C ILE A 141 3.16 26.07 -9.70
N LEU A 142 2.55 26.53 -8.59
CA LEU A 142 2.75 25.94 -7.27
C LEU A 142 2.26 24.49 -7.19
N ALA A 143 1.25 24.08 -7.98
CA ALA A 143 0.79 22.70 -8.03
C ALA A 143 1.89 21.73 -8.50
N PHE A 144 2.77 22.18 -9.40
CA PHE A 144 3.89 21.36 -9.93
C PHE A 144 5.14 21.39 -9.06
N THR A 145 5.17 22.20 -8.00
CA THR A 145 6.28 22.16 -7.04
C THR A 145 6.04 21.04 -6.02
N PRO A 146 7.04 20.18 -5.74
CA PRO A 146 6.92 19.13 -4.74
C PRO A 146 6.46 19.69 -3.38
N LYS A 147 5.41 19.09 -2.81
CA LYS A 147 4.92 19.41 -1.46
C LYS A 147 5.44 18.36 -0.49
N PHE A 148 5.51 18.67 0.81
CA PHE A 148 5.96 17.71 1.83
C PHE A 148 7.33 17.08 1.55
N VAL A 149 8.21 17.82 0.88
CA VAL A 149 9.62 17.48 0.76
C VAL A 149 10.34 17.94 2.03
N TYR A 150 11.14 17.05 2.60
CA TYR A 150 12.01 17.38 3.73
C TYR A 150 13.40 16.85 3.44
N ASP A 151 14.37 17.67 3.80
CA ASP A 151 15.80 17.38 3.75
C ASP A 151 16.36 17.85 5.09
N SER A 152 17.05 16.96 5.79
CA SER A 152 17.62 17.25 7.10
C SER A 152 18.88 18.12 7.04
N GLY A 153 19.51 18.25 5.87
CA GLY A 153 20.84 18.83 5.69
C GLY A 153 21.97 18.01 6.32
N LEU A 154 21.67 16.85 6.89
CA LEU A 154 22.67 15.93 7.43
C LEU A 154 23.47 15.31 6.28
N PRO A 155 24.78 15.12 6.44
CA PRO A 155 25.57 14.42 5.43
C PRO A 155 25.07 12.98 5.29
N PHE A 156 25.05 12.50 4.05
CA PHE A 156 24.83 11.07 3.80
C PHE A 156 26.01 10.28 4.41
N PRO A 157 25.76 9.26 5.25
CA PRO A 157 26.83 8.49 5.88
C PRO A 157 27.77 7.85 4.86
N ASP A 158 29.05 7.73 5.20
CA ASP A 158 30.11 7.15 4.36
C ASP A 158 30.66 5.83 4.90
N LYS A 159 30.05 5.31 5.98
CA LYS A 159 30.52 4.12 6.70
C LYS A 159 29.36 3.18 7.06
N PRO A 160 29.63 1.87 7.12
CA PRO A 160 28.64 0.89 7.54
C PRO A 160 28.39 0.98 9.04
N LEU A 161 27.24 0.46 9.52
CA LEU A 161 26.92 0.40 10.96
C LEU A 161 27.92 -0.44 11.76
N VAL A 162 28.35 -1.54 11.15
CA VAL A 162 29.33 -2.50 11.65
C VAL A 162 30.15 -3.00 10.45
N GLY A 163 31.29 -3.65 10.68
CA GLY A 163 32.14 -4.15 9.59
C GLY A 163 31.37 -5.02 8.58
N GLU A 164 31.80 -4.99 7.32
CA GLU A 164 31.11 -5.66 6.21
C GLU A 164 30.93 -7.17 6.45
N SER A 165 29.69 -7.64 6.29
CA SER A 165 29.35 -9.05 6.13
C SER A 165 29.07 -9.30 4.65
N ASN A 166 30.07 -9.77 3.90
CA ASN A 166 29.84 -10.31 2.57
C ASN A 166 29.34 -11.75 2.70
N ASP A 167 28.15 -12.05 2.16
CA ASP A 167 27.71 -13.43 1.95
C ASP A 167 28.44 -14.01 0.73
N PRO A 168 29.40 -14.94 0.92
CA PRO A 168 30.16 -15.50 -0.20
C PRO A 168 29.30 -16.39 -1.12
N THR A 169 28.06 -16.71 -0.73
CA THR A 169 27.18 -17.61 -1.49
C THR A 169 26.26 -16.90 -2.49
N GLN A 170 26.29 -15.56 -2.51
CA GLN A 170 25.54 -14.71 -3.43
C GLN A 170 26.50 -13.98 -4.38
N ALA A 171 26.50 -14.33 -5.67
CA ALA A 171 27.28 -13.61 -6.66
C ALA A 171 26.74 -12.17 -6.87
N ASP A 172 27.64 -11.21 -7.06
CA ASP A 172 27.31 -9.80 -7.32
C ASP A 172 26.43 -9.60 -8.56
N SER A 173 26.63 -10.45 -9.58
CA SER A 173 25.90 -10.43 -10.83
C SER A 173 24.51 -11.07 -10.76
N ASP A 174 24.16 -11.69 -9.63
CA ASP A 174 22.94 -12.48 -9.42
C ASP A 174 21.97 -11.81 -8.44
N TRP A 175 20.74 -12.31 -8.44
CA TRP A 175 19.67 -11.97 -7.50
C TRP A 175 18.94 -13.27 -7.14
N LYS A 176 19.49 -14.02 -6.18
CA LYS A 176 19.06 -15.42 -5.93
C LYS A 176 17.81 -15.51 -5.07
N TYR A 177 17.59 -14.52 -4.21
CA TYR A 177 16.48 -14.46 -3.26
C TYR A 177 15.50 -13.35 -3.65
N TYR A 178 14.27 -13.41 -3.13
CA TYR A 178 13.28 -12.33 -3.30
C TYR A 178 13.87 -10.95 -2.91
N GLY A 179 14.49 -10.88 -1.74
CA GLY A 179 15.19 -9.68 -1.25
C GLY A 179 16.64 -9.53 -1.72
N ARG A 180 17.00 -10.09 -2.89
CA ARG A 180 18.36 -10.23 -3.46
C ARG A 180 19.21 -11.31 -2.80
N ASP A 181 19.43 -11.20 -1.49
CA ASP A 181 20.30 -12.06 -0.68
C ASP A 181 19.55 -12.71 0.50
N ALA A 182 20.25 -13.59 1.23
CA ALA A 182 19.70 -14.30 2.38
C ALA A 182 19.24 -13.37 3.51
N ASP A 183 19.87 -12.20 3.64
CA ASP A 183 19.55 -11.17 4.63
C ASP A 183 18.38 -10.26 4.21
N ALA A 184 17.89 -10.42 2.98
CA ALA A 184 16.81 -9.64 2.39
C ALA A 184 17.09 -8.13 2.36
N THR A 185 18.32 -7.74 2.01
CA THR A 185 18.75 -6.33 2.00
C THR A 185 18.16 -5.52 0.86
N ARG A 186 17.82 -6.16 -0.27
CA ARG A 186 17.47 -5.50 -1.55
C ARG A 186 18.54 -4.54 -2.04
N TYR A 187 19.80 -4.78 -1.63
CA TYR A 187 20.97 -4.04 -2.06
C TYR A 187 21.71 -4.80 -3.15
N SER A 188 22.04 -4.12 -4.24
CA SER A 188 22.91 -4.66 -5.28
C SER A 188 24.29 -4.00 -5.25
N PRO A 189 25.39 -4.76 -5.24
CA PRO A 189 26.75 -4.22 -5.36
C PRO A 189 27.07 -3.70 -6.77
N LEU A 190 26.18 -3.90 -7.75
CA LEU A 190 26.36 -3.41 -9.11
C LEU A 190 26.28 -1.88 -9.15
N LYS A 191 27.17 -1.27 -9.94
CA LYS A 191 27.35 0.20 -10.02
C LYS A 191 27.52 0.73 -11.44
N GLN A 192 27.26 -0.10 -12.46
CA GLN A 192 27.34 0.33 -13.86
C GLN A 192 26.26 1.37 -14.14
N ILE A 193 25.03 1.13 -13.66
CA ILE A 193 23.97 2.14 -13.56
C ILE A 193 24.17 2.93 -12.26
N ASN A 194 24.31 4.24 -12.37
CA ASN A 194 24.59 5.14 -11.25
C ASN A 194 23.91 6.51 -11.42
N ALA A 195 24.01 7.36 -10.40
CA ALA A 195 23.32 8.65 -10.37
C ALA A 195 23.66 9.58 -11.55
N GLU A 196 24.84 9.44 -12.16
CA GLU A 196 25.29 10.30 -13.26
C GLU A 196 24.77 9.83 -14.63
N ASN A 197 24.49 8.53 -14.78
CA ASN A 197 24.14 7.94 -16.07
C ASN A 197 22.74 7.31 -16.15
N VAL A 198 22.03 7.16 -15.03
CA VAL A 198 20.70 6.52 -14.98
C VAL A 198 19.66 7.21 -15.87
N GLY A 199 19.81 8.52 -16.13
CA GLY A 199 18.99 9.26 -17.07
C GLY A 199 19.05 8.76 -18.52
N LYS A 200 19.98 7.86 -18.85
CA LYS A 200 20.18 7.28 -20.19
C LYS A 200 19.61 5.86 -20.33
N LEU A 201 18.90 5.34 -19.34
CA LEU A 201 18.34 4.00 -19.43
C LEU A 201 17.32 3.89 -20.57
N GLU A 202 17.42 2.81 -21.34
CA GLU A 202 16.50 2.45 -22.41
C GLU A 202 15.93 1.05 -22.17
N ARG A 203 14.72 0.79 -22.67
CA ARG A 203 14.13 -0.56 -22.62
C ARG A 203 14.97 -1.52 -23.44
N ALA A 204 15.54 -2.53 -22.78
CA ALA A 204 16.36 -3.55 -23.39
C ALA A 204 15.51 -4.62 -24.09
N TRP A 205 14.50 -5.11 -23.39
CA TRP A 205 13.57 -6.14 -23.87
C TRP A 205 12.29 -6.14 -23.02
N VAL A 206 11.24 -6.76 -23.55
CA VAL A 206 9.98 -6.99 -22.84
C VAL A 206 9.55 -8.44 -23.05
N TYR A 207 9.30 -9.16 -21.96
CA TYR A 207 8.71 -10.49 -21.97
C TYR A 207 7.25 -10.42 -21.51
N ARG A 208 6.38 -11.28 -22.05
CA ARG A 208 4.97 -11.38 -21.66
C ARG A 208 4.68 -12.78 -21.16
N THR A 209 4.18 -12.89 -19.93
CA THR A 209 3.91 -14.21 -19.31
C THR A 209 2.73 -14.94 -19.95
N GLY A 210 1.84 -14.19 -20.64
CA GLY A 210 0.60 -14.71 -21.23
C GLY A 210 -0.51 -14.96 -20.20
N ASP A 211 -0.29 -14.63 -18.93
CA ASP A 211 -1.20 -14.89 -17.83
C ASP A 211 -2.03 -13.65 -17.50
N LEU A 212 -3.23 -13.60 -18.07
CA LEU A 212 -4.19 -12.51 -17.90
C LEU A 212 -5.52 -13.04 -17.36
N PRO A 213 -6.34 -12.17 -16.73
CA PRO A 213 -7.68 -12.57 -16.28
C PRO A 213 -8.49 -13.18 -17.43
N PRO A 214 -9.18 -14.33 -17.20
CA PRO A 214 -10.03 -14.92 -18.23
C PRO A 214 -11.14 -13.96 -18.67
N ALA A 215 -11.44 -13.94 -19.97
CA ALA A 215 -12.49 -13.09 -20.53
C ALA A 215 -13.85 -13.30 -19.83
N GLY A 216 -14.55 -12.21 -19.52
CA GLY A 216 -15.85 -12.24 -18.86
C GLY A 216 -15.80 -12.58 -17.36
N LYS A 217 -14.62 -12.76 -16.76
CA LYS A 217 -14.44 -12.93 -15.32
C LYS A 217 -14.08 -11.60 -14.64
N ILE A 218 -14.32 -11.54 -13.34
CA ILE A 218 -13.90 -10.41 -12.50
C ILE A 218 -12.37 -10.39 -12.48
N ASN A 219 -11.77 -9.21 -12.71
CA ASN A 219 -10.33 -9.06 -12.61
C ASN A 219 -9.88 -9.21 -11.15
N LYS A 220 -9.00 -10.17 -10.90
CA LYS A 220 -8.32 -10.41 -9.61
C LYS A 220 -6.80 -10.35 -9.73
N TRP A 221 -6.24 -9.99 -10.89
CA TRP A 221 -4.80 -10.10 -11.13
C TRP A 221 -4.04 -8.97 -10.43
N ALA A 222 -2.96 -9.35 -9.76
CA ALA A 222 -1.87 -8.45 -9.41
C ALA A 222 -0.57 -9.25 -9.41
N ALA A 223 0.14 -9.26 -10.54
CA ALA A 223 1.41 -9.98 -10.63
C ALA A 223 2.52 -9.19 -9.91
N GLU A 224 2.63 -9.40 -8.60
CA GLU A 224 3.56 -8.74 -7.67
C GLU A 224 5.01 -9.32 -7.74
N HIS A 225 5.34 -10.01 -8.84
CA HIS A 225 6.53 -10.86 -8.94
C HIS A 225 7.84 -10.07 -9.01
N THR A 226 8.79 -10.46 -8.16
CA THR A 226 10.21 -10.09 -8.30
C THR A 226 10.98 -11.30 -8.85
N PRO A 227 11.54 -11.22 -10.07
CA PRO A 227 12.35 -12.28 -10.63
C PRO A 227 13.57 -12.62 -9.78
N ILE A 228 14.01 -13.87 -9.91
CA ILE A 228 15.33 -14.28 -9.45
C ILE A 228 16.21 -14.57 -10.66
N LYS A 229 17.49 -14.21 -10.57
CA LYS A 229 18.50 -14.43 -11.60
C LYS A 229 19.67 -15.17 -10.97
N VAL A 230 19.93 -16.38 -11.46
CA VAL A 230 21.03 -17.24 -10.99
C VAL A 230 21.81 -17.75 -12.19
N GLY A 231 23.10 -17.44 -12.25
CA GLY A 231 23.94 -17.73 -13.40
C GLY A 231 23.34 -17.17 -14.70
N ASN A 232 23.04 -18.04 -15.66
CA ASN A 232 22.45 -17.67 -16.96
C ASN A 232 20.92 -17.78 -17.01
N GLY A 233 20.23 -18.06 -15.90
CA GLY A 233 18.78 -18.19 -15.86
C GLY A 233 18.11 -17.00 -15.17
N LEU A 234 17.15 -16.36 -15.84
CA LEU A 234 16.18 -15.46 -15.23
C LEU A 234 14.85 -16.19 -15.08
N TYR A 235 14.36 -16.35 -13.84
CA TYR A 235 13.16 -17.12 -13.54
C TYR A 235 12.00 -16.21 -13.14
N VAL A 236 10.85 -16.44 -13.77
CA VAL A 236 9.67 -15.58 -13.69
C VAL A 236 8.47 -16.40 -13.23
N CYS A 237 7.69 -15.86 -12.29
CA CYS A 237 6.42 -16.41 -11.87
C CYS A 237 5.28 -15.54 -12.40
N SER A 238 4.28 -16.15 -13.02
CA SER A 238 3.07 -15.45 -13.44
C SER A 238 2.04 -15.34 -12.29
N ALA A 239 0.98 -14.56 -12.47
CA ALA A 239 -0.06 -14.35 -11.46
C ALA A 239 -0.72 -15.65 -10.95
N THR A 240 -0.79 -16.69 -11.78
CA THR A 240 -1.31 -18.04 -11.48
C THR A 240 -0.20 -19.08 -11.31
N ASN A 241 1.01 -18.65 -10.93
CA ASN A 241 2.17 -19.49 -10.65
C ASN A 241 2.74 -20.30 -11.83
N ASN A 242 2.50 -19.91 -13.10
CA ASN A 242 3.30 -20.48 -14.18
C ASN A 242 4.76 -20.03 -14.02
N ILE A 243 5.70 -20.93 -14.27
CA ILE A 243 7.12 -20.66 -14.10
C ILE A 243 7.74 -20.59 -15.49
N SER A 244 8.47 -19.53 -15.79
CA SER A 244 9.21 -19.41 -17.04
C SER A 244 10.69 -19.20 -16.74
N ARG A 245 11.56 -19.81 -17.55
CA ARG A 245 12.95 -19.37 -17.69
C ARG A 245 13.06 -18.50 -18.92
N VAL A 246 13.65 -17.33 -18.73
CA VAL A 246 13.87 -16.33 -19.77
C VAL A 246 15.37 -16.11 -19.90
N ASP A 247 15.83 -15.91 -21.13
CA ASP A 247 17.21 -15.49 -21.38
C ASP A 247 17.42 -14.06 -20.84
N PRO A 248 18.35 -13.85 -19.89
CA PRO A 248 18.54 -12.55 -19.25
C PRO A 248 19.06 -11.44 -20.19
N SER A 249 19.67 -11.78 -21.33
CA SER A 249 20.19 -10.75 -22.25
C SER A 249 19.13 -10.26 -23.24
N THR A 250 18.21 -11.14 -23.62
CA THR A 250 17.30 -10.95 -24.76
C THR A 250 15.82 -10.93 -24.39
N GLY A 251 15.44 -11.40 -23.20
CA GLY A 251 14.03 -11.53 -22.81
C GLY A 251 13.30 -12.67 -23.52
N LYS A 252 14.01 -13.55 -24.26
CA LYS A 252 13.41 -14.68 -24.96
C LYS A 252 13.07 -15.81 -23.98
N GLU A 253 11.85 -16.33 -24.05
CA GLU A 253 11.48 -17.53 -23.30
C GLU A 253 12.29 -18.74 -23.75
N ILE A 254 12.87 -19.46 -22.79
CA ILE A 254 13.59 -20.72 -23.00
C ILE A 254 12.63 -21.89 -22.79
N TRP A 255 11.91 -21.88 -21.67
CA TRP A 255 10.86 -22.84 -21.37
C TRP A 255 9.82 -22.21 -20.45
N GLN A 256 8.63 -22.82 -20.43
CA GLN A 256 7.56 -22.47 -19.50
C GLN A 256 6.90 -23.74 -18.94
N PHE A 257 6.78 -23.79 -17.61
CA PHE A 257 6.01 -24.77 -16.88
C PHE A 257 4.63 -24.20 -16.53
N LYS A 258 3.57 -24.92 -16.88
CA LYS A 258 2.18 -24.54 -16.58
C LYS A 258 1.75 -25.16 -15.26
N SER A 259 1.43 -24.33 -14.27
CA SER A 259 1.01 -24.79 -12.94
C SER A 259 -0.34 -25.51 -12.96
N GLY A 260 -1.23 -25.12 -13.87
CA GLY A 260 -2.61 -25.61 -13.92
C GLY A 260 -3.55 -24.99 -12.89
N VAL A 261 -3.10 -23.94 -12.17
CA VAL A 261 -3.94 -23.21 -11.20
C VAL A 261 -5.19 -22.67 -11.92
N GLN A 262 -6.36 -23.01 -11.37
CA GLN A 262 -7.65 -22.65 -11.94
C GLN A 262 -8.14 -21.30 -11.40
N TYR A 263 -8.90 -20.54 -12.21
CA TYR A 263 -9.49 -19.26 -11.79
C TYR A 263 -10.31 -19.37 -10.49
N LYS A 264 -11.01 -20.48 -10.27
CA LYS A 264 -11.79 -20.72 -9.03
C LYS A 264 -10.94 -20.81 -7.77
N SER A 265 -9.65 -21.11 -7.90
CA SER A 265 -8.70 -21.20 -6.79
C SER A 265 -8.05 -19.85 -6.48
N VAL A 266 -8.16 -18.85 -7.37
CA VAL A 266 -7.62 -17.51 -7.13
C VAL A 266 -8.35 -16.85 -5.94
N PRO A 267 -7.64 -16.44 -4.87
CA PRO A 267 -8.21 -15.85 -3.66
C PRO A 267 -8.76 -14.43 -3.93
N TYR A 268 -8.40 -13.45 -3.11
CA TYR A 268 -8.72 -12.05 -3.41
C TYR A 268 -7.82 -11.49 -4.52
N THR A 269 -6.54 -11.89 -4.55
CA THR A 269 -5.54 -11.45 -5.54
C THR A 269 -4.84 -12.68 -6.13
N ALA A 270 -4.75 -12.77 -7.46
CA ALA A 270 -3.81 -13.67 -8.12
C ALA A 270 -2.42 -13.03 -8.07
N ALA A 271 -1.63 -13.41 -7.06
CA ALA A 271 -0.28 -12.92 -6.83
C ALA A 271 0.71 -14.08 -6.69
N CYS A 272 1.87 -13.90 -7.32
CA CYS A 272 3.09 -14.64 -7.02
C CYS A 272 4.19 -13.61 -6.81
N ARG A 273 4.71 -13.49 -5.58
CA ARG A 273 5.70 -12.44 -5.25
C ARG A 273 7.13 -12.81 -5.60
N GLY A 274 7.44 -14.10 -5.65
CA GLY A 274 8.80 -14.57 -5.90
C GLY A 274 8.87 -16.08 -6.07
N LEU A 275 10.05 -16.54 -6.49
CA LEU A 275 10.42 -17.94 -6.64
C LEU A 275 11.55 -18.27 -5.67
N THR A 276 11.75 -19.56 -5.39
CA THR A 276 12.85 -20.04 -4.53
C THR A 276 13.78 -20.93 -5.34
N TYR A 277 15.07 -20.59 -5.37
CA TYR A 277 16.09 -21.44 -5.98
C TYR A 277 16.65 -22.43 -4.95
N TYR A 278 16.80 -23.69 -5.34
CA TYR A 278 17.45 -24.71 -4.53
C TYR A 278 18.44 -25.51 -5.35
N GLU A 279 19.62 -25.75 -4.79
CA GLU A 279 20.63 -26.66 -5.32
C GLU A 279 20.70 -27.89 -4.44
N SER A 280 20.50 -29.06 -5.05
CA SER A 280 20.54 -30.36 -4.41
C SER A 280 21.96 -30.73 -4.02
N LYS A 281 22.09 -31.20 -2.78
CA LYS A 281 23.32 -31.75 -2.20
C LYS A 281 23.47 -33.24 -2.52
N VAL A 282 22.41 -33.90 -2.97
CA VAL A 282 22.39 -35.35 -3.22
C VAL A 282 22.32 -35.70 -4.72
N ILE A 283 21.78 -34.82 -5.56
CA ILE A 283 21.78 -34.99 -7.02
C ILE A 283 23.07 -34.38 -7.58
N PRO A 284 23.92 -35.14 -8.29
CA PRO A 284 25.17 -34.60 -8.84
C PRO A 284 24.97 -33.49 -9.87
N ALA A 285 25.91 -32.53 -9.91
CA ALA A 285 25.93 -31.46 -10.88
C ALA A 285 25.82 -31.97 -12.33
N GLY A 286 24.99 -31.31 -13.13
CA GLY A 286 24.70 -31.69 -14.52
C GLY A 286 23.61 -32.76 -14.70
N GLN A 287 23.09 -33.34 -13.60
CA GLN A 287 21.90 -34.20 -13.67
C GLN A 287 20.61 -33.38 -13.51
N ALA A 288 19.51 -33.92 -14.03
CA ALA A 288 18.19 -33.30 -13.89
C ALA A 288 17.84 -33.10 -12.40
N CYS A 289 17.28 -31.95 -12.09
CA CYS A 289 16.90 -31.49 -10.75
C CYS A 289 18.04 -31.29 -9.76
N HIS A 290 19.30 -31.29 -10.21
CA HIS A 290 20.40 -30.78 -9.40
C HIS A 290 20.12 -29.34 -8.94
N SER A 291 19.69 -28.48 -9.85
CA SER A 291 19.17 -27.15 -9.52
C SER A 291 17.70 -27.06 -9.91
N ARG A 292 16.87 -26.52 -8.99
CA ARG A 292 15.43 -26.45 -9.16
C ARG A 292 14.84 -25.14 -8.64
N ILE A 293 13.71 -24.79 -9.23
CA ILE A 293 12.82 -23.75 -8.75
C ILE A 293 11.72 -24.39 -7.91
N ILE A 294 11.49 -23.84 -6.73
CA ILE A 294 10.44 -24.23 -5.81
C ILE A 294 9.44 -23.08 -5.68
N VAL A 295 8.15 -23.40 -5.77
CA VAL A 295 7.05 -22.43 -5.65
C VAL A 295 5.86 -23.04 -4.93
N GLY A 296 5.25 -22.26 -4.03
CA GLY A 296 3.93 -22.56 -3.49
C GLY A 296 2.84 -21.93 -4.38
N THR A 297 1.75 -22.64 -4.62
CA THR A 297 0.70 -22.21 -5.55
C THR A 297 -0.56 -21.69 -4.86
N LEU A 298 -1.36 -20.92 -5.61
CA LEU A 298 -2.68 -20.43 -5.17
C LEU A 298 -3.70 -21.56 -4.90
N ASP A 299 -3.43 -22.79 -5.36
CA ASP A 299 -4.24 -23.97 -5.09
C ASP A 299 -3.59 -24.94 -4.08
N MET A 300 -2.68 -24.42 -3.24
CA MET A 300 -2.09 -25.12 -2.10
C MET A 300 -1.28 -26.36 -2.48
N ARG A 301 -0.38 -26.20 -3.45
CA ARG A 301 0.65 -27.19 -3.78
C ARG A 301 2.03 -26.56 -3.65
N LEU A 302 3.02 -27.38 -3.32
CA LEU A 302 4.43 -27.04 -3.42
C LEU A 302 4.99 -27.74 -4.65
N LEU A 303 5.48 -27.00 -5.64
CA LEU A 303 6.01 -27.54 -6.89
C LEU A 303 7.53 -27.42 -6.94
N ALA A 304 8.20 -28.40 -7.55
CA ALA A 304 9.62 -28.36 -7.86
C ALA A 304 9.86 -28.59 -9.36
N VAL A 305 10.55 -27.67 -10.01
CA VAL A 305 10.82 -27.68 -11.46
C VAL A 305 12.30 -27.51 -11.73
N ASP A 306 12.86 -28.37 -12.58
CA ASP A 306 14.26 -28.33 -13.00
C ASP A 306 14.57 -27.01 -13.73
N THR A 307 15.67 -26.36 -13.33
CA THR A 307 16.02 -25.03 -13.86
C THR A 307 16.41 -25.05 -15.33
N GLU A 308 16.97 -26.15 -15.82
CA GLU A 308 17.48 -26.22 -17.19
C GLU A 308 16.39 -26.61 -18.20
N THR A 309 15.55 -27.58 -17.85
CA THR A 309 14.58 -28.22 -18.74
C THR A 309 13.14 -27.74 -18.53
N GLY A 310 12.82 -27.14 -17.38
CA GLY A 310 11.45 -26.76 -17.04
C GLY A 310 10.52 -27.92 -16.73
N LYS A 311 11.05 -29.14 -16.58
CA LYS A 311 10.27 -30.33 -16.23
C LYS A 311 10.10 -30.44 -14.72
N ALA A 312 8.98 -31.03 -14.29
CA ALA A 312 8.76 -31.36 -12.89
C ALA A 312 9.85 -32.31 -12.37
N CYS A 313 10.30 -32.09 -11.14
CA CYS A 313 11.27 -32.95 -10.49
C CYS A 313 10.62 -34.20 -9.93
N GLU A 314 10.59 -35.28 -10.70
CA GLU A 314 9.88 -36.54 -10.38
C GLU A 314 10.13 -37.06 -8.94
N GLY A 315 11.34 -36.90 -8.41
CA GLY A 315 11.71 -37.33 -7.06
C GLY A 315 11.24 -36.42 -5.91
N PHE A 316 10.54 -35.32 -6.20
CA PHE A 316 10.06 -34.38 -5.20
C PHE A 316 8.56 -34.59 -4.94
N GLY A 317 8.20 -34.87 -3.68
CA GLY A 317 6.84 -35.16 -3.25
C GLY A 317 6.24 -36.33 -4.03
N GLU A 318 5.06 -36.11 -4.59
CA GLU A 318 4.37 -36.98 -5.53
C GLU A 318 4.52 -36.41 -6.96
N HIS A 319 5.48 -36.92 -7.74
CA HIS A 319 5.71 -36.52 -9.13
C HIS A 319 5.99 -35.01 -9.34
N GLY A 320 6.86 -34.45 -8.51
CA GLY A 320 7.26 -33.03 -8.56
C GLY A 320 6.39 -32.07 -7.77
N GLN A 321 5.45 -32.58 -6.97
CA GLN A 321 4.57 -31.74 -6.15
C GLN A 321 4.24 -32.33 -4.77
N ALA A 322 4.06 -31.49 -3.76
CA ALA A 322 3.51 -31.87 -2.46
C ALA A 322 2.16 -31.18 -2.21
N ASN A 323 1.19 -31.92 -1.67
CA ASN A 323 -0.15 -31.42 -1.36
C ASN A 323 -0.17 -30.71 0.00
N LEU A 324 -0.46 -29.40 -0.01
CA LEU A 324 -0.51 -28.58 1.19
C LEU A 324 -1.94 -28.47 1.79
N LEU A 325 -2.92 -29.21 1.27
CA LEU A 325 -4.27 -29.30 1.85
C LEU A 325 -4.40 -30.43 2.88
N LYS A 326 -3.41 -31.32 2.99
CA LYS A 326 -3.45 -32.42 3.97
C LYS A 326 -3.53 -31.86 5.40
N GLY A 327 -4.48 -32.37 6.18
CA GLY A 327 -4.74 -31.93 7.56
C GLY A 327 -5.52 -30.61 7.69
N MET A 328 -5.87 -29.91 6.60
CA MET A 328 -6.57 -28.62 6.66
C MET A 328 -8.07 -28.73 6.98
N GLY A 329 -8.61 -29.96 6.96
CA GLY A 329 -10.04 -30.22 7.12
C GLY A 329 -10.88 -29.70 5.96
N GLU A 330 -12.14 -29.35 6.24
CA GLU A 330 -13.05 -28.83 5.21
C GLU A 330 -12.60 -27.45 4.74
N THR A 331 -12.40 -27.32 3.43
CA THR A 331 -12.01 -26.07 2.76
C THR A 331 -12.56 -26.06 1.33
N VAL A 332 -12.63 -24.86 0.76
CA VAL A 332 -13.15 -24.60 -0.59
C VAL A 332 -12.09 -23.85 -1.40
N PRO A 333 -12.08 -23.97 -2.74
CA PRO A 333 -11.14 -23.22 -3.59
C PRO A 333 -11.15 -21.72 -3.27
N SER A 334 -9.99 -21.06 -3.32
CA SER A 334 -9.78 -19.62 -3.03
C SER A 334 -9.83 -19.19 -1.56
N PHE A 335 -10.01 -20.12 -0.62
CA PHE A 335 -9.95 -19.79 0.82
C PHE A 335 -8.51 -19.75 1.36
N LEU A 336 -7.61 -20.51 0.74
CA LEU A 336 -6.20 -20.62 1.08
C LEU A 336 -5.36 -20.41 -0.18
N ALA A 337 -4.20 -19.78 -0.04
CA ALA A 337 -3.23 -19.61 -1.13
C ALA A 337 -1.81 -19.41 -0.60
N ILE A 338 -0.80 -19.84 -1.36
CA ILE A 338 0.57 -19.36 -1.16
C ILE A 338 0.86 -18.27 -2.19
N THR A 339 1.02 -17.03 -1.71
CA THR A 339 1.29 -15.85 -2.54
C THR A 339 2.73 -15.35 -2.44
N ALA A 340 3.45 -15.73 -1.38
CA ALA A 340 4.86 -15.41 -1.14
C ALA A 340 5.81 -16.57 -1.50
N PRO A 341 7.10 -16.29 -1.81
CA PRO A 341 8.11 -17.33 -1.93
C PRO A 341 8.28 -18.09 -0.59
N VAL A 342 8.58 -19.38 -0.68
CA VAL A 342 8.89 -20.22 0.50
C VAL A 342 10.33 -19.97 0.94
N THR A 343 10.60 -20.04 2.24
CA THR A 343 11.96 -19.90 2.76
C THR A 343 12.60 -21.27 2.94
N ILE A 344 13.88 -21.42 2.58
CA ILE A 344 14.64 -22.64 2.84
C ILE A 344 15.75 -22.31 3.85
N VAL A 345 15.83 -23.09 4.92
CA VAL A 345 16.91 -23.03 5.91
C VAL A 345 17.31 -24.46 6.27
N LYS A 346 18.60 -24.79 6.20
CA LYS A 346 19.12 -26.14 6.51
C LYS A 346 18.32 -27.26 5.83
N ASP A 347 18.15 -27.12 4.51
CA ASP A 347 17.40 -28.04 3.63
C ASP A 347 15.95 -28.28 4.06
N THR A 348 15.35 -27.33 4.78
CA THR A 348 13.94 -27.37 5.17
C THR A 348 13.20 -26.22 4.53
N ILE A 349 12.26 -26.54 3.65
CA ILE A 349 11.29 -25.60 3.09
C ILE A 349 10.26 -25.30 4.18
N VAL A 350 10.11 -24.02 4.51
CA VAL A 350 9.11 -23.54 5.46
C VAL A 350 7.99 -22.89 4.67
N THR A 351 6.80 -23.47 4.76
CA THR A 351 5.59 -22.98 4.09
C THR A 351 4.68 -22.27 5.08
N SER A 352 4.25 -21.07 4.72
CA SER A 352 3.10 -20.37 5.29
C SER A 352 2.13 -20.00 4.18
N GLN A 353 0.88 -19.69 4.55
CA GLN A 353 -0.18 -19.41 3.59
C GLN A 353 -1.00 -18.19 4.00
N GLU A 354 -1.59 -17.56 2.99
CA GLU A 354 -2.73 -16.67 3.13
C GLU A 354 -3.97 -17.47 3.52
N VAL A 355 -4.74 -16.93 4.47
CA VAL A 355 -6.12 -17.32 4.73
C VAL A 355 -6.99 -16.11 4.37
N LYS A 356 -8.16 -16.34 3.77
CA LYS A 356 -9.08 -15.25 3.46
C LYS A 356 -9.85 -14.83 4.73
N ASP A 357 -9.24 -13.98 5.54
CA ASP A 357 -9.55 -13.88 6.98
C ASP A 357 -10.93 -13.30 7.35
N ASN A 358 -11.46 -12.39 6.52
CA ASN A 358 -12.77 -11.77 6.73
C ASN A 358 -13.98 -12.62 6.25
N GLN A 359 -13.79 -13.93 6.03
CA GLN A 359 -14.89 -14.84 5.66
C GLN A 359 -15.65 -15.39 6.87
N ARG A 360 -14.95 -15.93 7.87
CA ARG A 360 -15.55 -16.54 9.06
C ARG A 360 -14.55 -16.66 10.21
N ARG A 361 -15.04 -16.86 11.45
CA ARG A 361 -14.20 -17.05 12.64
C ARG A 361 -13.35 -18.30 12.56
N TRP A 362 -13.97 -19.45 12.25
CA TRP A 362 -13.26 -20.73 12.16
C TRP A 362 -12.82 -21.03 10.72
N ALA A 363 -12.09 -20.08 10.12
CA ALA A 363 -11.47 -20.25 8.81
C ALA A 363 -10.41 -21.38 8.82
N PRO A 364 -10.00 -21.91 7.67
CA PRO A 364 -8.92 -22.90 7.61
C PRO A 364 -7.64 -22.40 8.32
N SER A 365 -6.83 -23.33 8.82
CA SER A 365 -5.69 -23.03 9.69
C SER A 365 -4.60 -22.16 9.03
N GLY A 366 -3.99 -21.27 9.81
CA GLY A 366 -2.76 -20.57 9.46
C GLY A 366 -1.47 -21.37 9.72
N VAL A 367 -1.58 -22.69 9.95
CA VAL A 367 -0.47 -23.61 10.28
C VAL A 367 0.78 -23.38 9.41
N VAL A 368 1.94 -23.31 10.05
CA VAL A 368 3.24 -23.28 9.35
C VAL A 368 3.80 -24.70 9.32
N ARG A 369 4.40 -25.10 8.19
CA ARG A 369 4.90 -26.47 8.00
C ARG A 369 6.30 -26.50 7.42
N GLY A 370 7.06 -27.51 7.82
CA GLY A 370 8.38 -27.84 7.29
C GLY A 370 8.30 -29.02 6.33
N TYR A 371 8.94 -28.89 5.17
CA TYR A 371 9.12 -29.94 4.18
C TYR A 371 10.61 -30.09 3.86
N ASP A 372 11.04 -31.31 3.56
CA ASP A 372 12.40 -31.58 3.15
C ASP A 372 12.66 -31.00 1.75
N ALA A 373 13.72 -30.21 1.60
CA ALA A 373 14.02 -29.53 0.34
C ALA A 373 14.50 -30.50 -0.75
N GLU A 374 15.03 -31.66 -0.36
CA GLU A 374 15.50 -32.67 -1.30
C GLU A 374 14.36 -33.48 -1.89
N THR A 375 13.45 -33.90 -1.03
CA THR A 375 12.45 -34.93 -1.32
C THR A 375 11.02 -34.41 -1.32
N GLY A 376 10.75 -33.19 -0.86
CA GLY A 376 9.40 -32.63 -0.74
C GLY A 376 8.53 -33.30 0.34
N GLN A 377 9.12 -34.15 1.19
CA GLN A 377 8.41 -34.88 2.23
C GLN A 377 8.13 -34.01 3.45
N PHE A 378 6.97 -34.20 4.08
CA PHE A 378 6.62 -33.50 5.30
C PHE A 378 7.59 -33.83 6.45
N LYS A 379 7.99 -32.82 7.22
CA LYS A 379 8.88 -32.97 8.39
C LYS A 379 8.17 -32.63 9.70
N TRP A 380 7.52 -31.47 9.75
CA TRP A 380 6.89 -30.97 10.97
C TRP A 380 5.80 -29.93 10.67
N ALA A 381 4.90 -29.74 11.63
CA ALA A 381 3.93 -28.66 11.65
C ALA A 381 4.07 -27.85 12.96
N TRP A 382 3.92 -26.53 12.83
CA TRP A 382 3.69 -25.62 13.95
C TRP A 382 2.24 -25.14 13.89
N ASP A 383 1.42 -25.76 14.72
CA ASP A 383 0.00 -25.42 14.88
C ASP A 383 -0.20 -24.69 16.23
N VAL A 384 -0.71 -23.46 16.13
CA VAL A 384 -0.82 -22.50 17.24
C VAL A 384 -1.58 -23.07 18.45
N ASN A 385 -2.69 -23.79 18.23
CA ASN A 385 -3.49 -24.35 19.33
C ASN A 385 -3.19 -25.85 19.58
N ARG A 386 -2.14 -26.40 18.97
CA ARG A 386 -1.65 -27.78 19.23
C ARG A 386 -0.14 -27.77 19.53
N PRO A 387 0.32 -27.00 20.55
CA PRO A 387 1.74 -26.88 20.84
C PRO A 387 2.39 -28.23 21.12
N GLY A 388 3.59 -28.43 20.58
CA GLY A 388 4.36 -29.67 20.71
C GLY A 388 3.92 -30.81 19.78
N GLN A 389 2.77 -30.72 19.11
CA GLN A 389 2.34 -31.72 18.13
C GLN A 389 2.90 -31.37 16.75
N LYS A 390 3.88 -32.15 16.29
CA LYS A 390 4.61 -31.88 15.05
C LYS A 390 4.12 -32.68 13.84
N ALA A 391 3.43 -33.78 14.09
CA ALA A 391 2.93 -34.63 13.01
C ALA A 391 1.71 -34.00 12.35
N GLU A 392 1.42 -34.42 11.11
CA GLU A 392 0.15 -34.13 10.48
C GLU A 392 -1.01 -34.71 11.31
N PRO A 393 -2.18 -34.05 11.32
CA PRO A 393 -3.38 -34.58 11.96
C PRO A 393 -3.72 -35.97 11.43
N GLY A 394 -4.09 -36.89 12.33
CA GLY A 394 -4.55 -38.22 11.94
C GLY A 394 -5.93 -38.20 11.27
N PRO A 395 -6.43 -39.35 10.81
CA PRO A 395 -7.76 -39.45 10.21
C PRO A 395 -8.86 -38.85 11.12
N GLY A 396 -9.70 -37.97 10.56
CA GLY A 396 -10.76 -37.29 11.29
C GLY A 396 -10.31 -36.10 12.16
N GLN A 397 -9.02 -35.78 12.17
CA GLN A 397 -8.47 -34.59 12.83
C GLN A 397 -8.03 -33.55 11.79
N GLU A 398 -8.01 -32.29 12.21
CA GLU A 398 -7.53 -31.17 11.40
C GLU A 398 -6.58 -30.28 12.21
N TYR A 399 -5.85 -29.41 11.51
CA TYR A 399 -5.11 -28.31 12.13
C TYR A 399 -6.08 -27.28 12.70
N SER A 400 -5.64 -26.54 13.71
CA SER A 400 -6.48 -25.61 14.44
C SER A 400 -6.98 -24.47 13.54
N ARG A 401 -8.30 -24.35 13.43
CA ARG A 401 -9.00 -23.35 12.62
C ARG A 401 -8.97 -21.96 13.26
N GLY A 402 -9.09 -20.93 12.43
CA GLY A 402 -9.17 -19.52 12.84
C GLY A 402 -7.86 -18.89 13.32
N THR A 403 -6.77 -19.66 13.32
CA THR A 403 -5.44 -19.24 13.77
C THR A 403 -4.82 -18.19 12.83
N PRO A 404 -3.88 -17.35 13.32
CA PRO A 404 -3.24 -16.33 12.48
C PRO A 404 -2.48 -16.94 11.30
N ASN A 405 -2.57 -16.31 10.14
CA ASN A 405 -1.89 -16.74 8.91
C ASN A 405 -0.55 -15.99 8.70
N SER A 406 0.20 -16.37 7.66
CA SER A 406 1.33 -15.58 7.16
C SER A 406 1.36 -15.65 5.64
N TRP A 407 0.85 -14.58 5.02
CA TRP A 407 0.73 -14.43 3.57
C TRP A 407 1.95 -13.78 2.90
N THR A 408 2.91 -13.28 3.68
CA THR A 408 4.11 -12.59 3.18
C THR A 408 5.38 -13.46 3.24
N ALA A 409 6.48 -12.95 2.71
CA ALA A 409 7.76 -13.63 2.68
C ALA A 409 8.41 -13.66 4.07
N SER A 410 8.83 -14.86 4.49
CA SER A 410 9.70 -15.05 5.66
C SER A 410 11.17 -14.78 5.29
N VAL A 411 12.03 -14.68 6.29
CA VAL A 411 13.49 -14.60 6.11
C VAL A 411 14.17 -15.65 6.97
N GLY A 412 15.25 -16.24 6.46
CA GLY A 412 15.95 -17.35 7.08
C GLY A 412 17.37 -16.99 7.46
N ASP A 413 17.87 -17.53 8.57
CA ASP A 413 19.26 -17.41 9.00
C ASP A 413 19.88 -18.80 9.08
N GLU A 414 20.69 -19.15 8.08
CA GLU A 414 21.37 -20.45 7.97
C GLU A 414 22.34 -20.70 9.14
N LYS A 415 22.99 -19.65 9.65
CA LYS A 415 23.97 -19.75 10.74
C LYS A 415 23.27 -20.14 12.03
N LEU A 416 22.14 -19.49 12.33
CA LEU A 416 21.34 -19.78 13.52
C LEU A 416 20.42 -20.98 13.35
N GLY A 417 20.14 -21.40 12.11
CA GLY A 417 19.14 -22.44 11.79
C GLY A 417 17.71 -21.98 12.07
N LEU A 418 17.45 -20.68 11.97
CA LEU A 418 16.16 -20.09 12.32
C LEU A 418 15.45 -19.56 11.07
N VAL A 419 14.12 -19.59 11.12
CA VAL A 419 13.24 -18.88 10.19
C VAL A 419 12.41 -17.87 10.97
N TYR A 420 12.29 -16.66 10.45
CA TYR A 420 11.52 -15.57 11.05
C TYR A 420 10.27 -15.33 10.20
N ILE A 421 9.12 -15.58 10.81
CA ILE A 421 7.83 -15.60 10.14
C ILE A 421 7.01 -14.41 10.62
N PRO A 422 6.77 -13.40 9.77
CA PRO A 422 5.85 -12.30 10.07
C PRO A 422 4.39 -12.79 9.97
N MET A 423 3.69 -12.78 11.10
CA MET A 423 2.31 -13.24 11.22
C MET A 423 1.32 -12.11 11.01
N GLY A 424 0.19 -12.44 10.39
CA GLY A 424 -1.01 -11.60 10.32
C GLY A 424 -1.89 -11.75 11.57
N ASN A 425 -3.16 -11.35 11.45
CA ASN A 425 -4.15 -11.50 12.51
C ASN A 425 -4.89 -12.86 12.48
N SER A 426 -5.49 -13.24 13.60
CA SER A 426 -6.46 -14.36 13.64
C SER A 426 -7.78 -13.98 12.98
N ALA A 427 -8.36 -14.88 12.18
CA ALA A 427 -9.69 -14.68 11.62
C ALA A 427 -10.75 -14.60 12.74
N ALA A 428 -11.74 -13.72 12.72
CA ALA A 428 -11.94 -12.61 11.81
C ALA A 428 -11.18 -11.36 12.28
N ASP A 429 -10.80 -10.50 11.33
CA ASP A 429 -9.81 -9.43 11.54
C ASP A 429 -10.27 -8.38 12.54
N HIS A 430 -11.56 -8.04 12.54
CA HIS A 430 -12.09 -6.89 13.28
C HIS A 430 -12.87 -7.24 14.55
N TYR A 431 -12.66 -8.45 15.09
CA TYR A 431 -13.30 -8.91 16.32
C TYR A 431 -12.45 -9.97 17.03
N SER A 432 -11.88 -9.64 18.19
CA SER A 432 -10.90 -10.50 18.88
C SER A 432 -11.47 -11.28 20.07
N ALA A 433 -12.68 -11.00 20.54
CA ALA A 433 -13.26 -11.63 21.74
C ALA A 433 -13.32 -13.17 21.71
N MET A 434 -13.34 -13.77 20.53
CA MET A 434 -13.41 -15.23 20.33
C MET A 434 -12.05 -15.90 20.10
N ARG A 435 -10.94 -15.15 20.20
CA ARG A 435 -9.59 -15.67 19.99
C ARG A 435 -9.02 -16.27 21.27
N THR A 436 -8.34 -17.41 21.16
CA THR A 436 -7.64 -18.05 22.28
C THR A 436 -6.46 -17.20 22.75
N PRO A 437 -5.96 -17.42 23.98
CA PRO A 437 -4.72 -16.81 24.44
C PRO A 437 -3.53 -17.11 23.51
N GLU A 438 -3.46 -18.32 22.96
CA GLU A 438 -2.40 -18.77 22.06
C GLU A 438 -2.44 -18.03 20.71
N GLU A 439 -3.63 -17.86 20.14
CA GLU A 439 -3.84 -17.02 18.94
C GLU A 439 -3.39 -15.58 19.20
N ASN A 440 -3.85 -14.99 20.31
CA ASN A 440 -3.53 -13.61 20.66
C ASN A 440 -2.04 -13.38 20.92
N LYS A 441 -1.27 -14.41 21.30
CA LYS A 441 0.17 -14.32 21.55
C LYS A 441 0.99 -14.19 20.26
N VAL A 442 0.51 -14.73 19.15
CA VAL A 442 1.24 -14.82 17.87
C VAL A 442 0.59 -14.02 16.73
N SER A 443 -0.55 -13.39 16.98
CA SER A 443 -1.17 -12.41 16.08
C SER A 443 -0.29 -11.17 15.95
N SER A 444 -0.15 -10.66 14.72
CA SER A 444 0.53 -9.40 14.39
C SER A 444 1.93 -9.32 15.04
N ALA A 445 2.70 -10.39 14.83
CA ALA A 445 3.93 -10.72 15.53
C ALA A 445 4.96 -11.37 14.60
N VAL A 446 6.24 -11.22 14.89
CA VAL A 446 7.27 -12.08 14.29
C VAL A 446 7.49 -13.29 15.19
N VAL A 447 7.42 -14.47 14.58
CA VAL A 447 7.68 -15.75 15.24
C VAL A 447 8.99 -16.32 14.70
N ALA A 448 9.95 -16.61 15.59
CA ALA A 448 11.14 -17.35 15.23
C ALA A 448 10.94 -18.83 15.50
N LEU A 449 11.09 -19.66 14.46
CA LEU A 449 11.07 -21.11 14.58
C LEU A 449 12.47 -21.68 14.32
N ASP A 450 12.81 -22.74 15.02
CA ASP A 450 13.85 -23.65 14.54
C ASP A 450 13.40 -24.27 13.22
N ALA A 451 14.17 -24.07 12.15
CA ALA A 451 13.73 -24.47 10.82
C ALA A 451 13.63 -25.99 10.66
N GLN A 452 14.39 -26.78 11.42
CA GLN A 452 14.42 -28.23 11.27
C GLN A 452 13.37 -28.94 12.12
N THR A 453 12.95 -28.34 13.24
CA THR A 453 11.98 -28.95 14.18
C THR A 453 10.63 -28.22 14.28
N GLY A 454 10.56 -26.98 13.79
CA GLY A 454 9.39 -26.11 13.94
C GLY A 454 9.15 -25.64 15.38
N ASP A 455 10.15 -25.74 16.27
CA ASP A 455 10.02 -25.28 17.65
C ASP A 455 10.10 -23.77 17.73
N VAL A 456 9.16 -23.18 18.46
CA VAL A 456 9.17 -21.74 18.72
C VAL A 456 10.36 -21.39 19.60
N ARG A 457 11.21 -20.51 19.10
CA ARG A 457 12.38 -19.98 19.83
C ARG A 457 12.03 -18.72 20.60
N TRP A 458 11.31 -17.82 19.95
CA TRP A 458 10.78 -16.61 20.55
C TRP A 458 9.63 -16.04 19.69
N VAL A 459 8.84 -15.15 20.29
CA VAL A 459 7.76 -14.41 19.63
C VAL A 459 7.88 -12.94 20.03
N TYR A 460 7.76 -12.03 19.06
CA TYR A 460 7.77 -10.60 19.30
C TYR A 460 6.53 -9.95 18.66
N GLN A 461 5.63 -9.41 19.46
CA GLN A 461 4.41 -8.77 18.97
C GLN A 461 4.61 -7.28 18.67
N THR A 462 4.04 -6.82 17.57
CA THR A 462 3.99 -5.38 17.22
C THR A 462 2.62 -4.76 17.47
N VAL A 463 1.57 -5.58 17.62
CA VAL A 463 0.22 -5.16 18.02
C VAL A 463 -0.39 -6.23 18.93
N HIS A 464 -0.91 -5.81 20.08
CA HIS A 464 -1.65 -6.66 21.01
C HIS A 464 -3.13 -6.71 20.64
N LYS A 465 -3.72 -7.91 20.57
CA LYS A 465 -5.15 -8.14 20.28
C LYS A 465 -5.65 -7.30 19.09
N ASP A 466 -4.99 -7.47 17.95
CA ASP A 466 -5.22 -6.67 16.75
C ASP A 466 -6.65 -6.79 16.20
N VAL A 467 -7.38 -5.68 16.11
CA VAL A 467 -8.71 -5.62 15.46
C VAL A 467 -8.74 -4.67 14.26
N TRP A 468 -7.56 -4.32 13.75
CA TRP A 468 -7.36 -3.27 12.75
C TRP A 468 -6.72 -3.77 11.46
N ASP A 469 -6.48 -5.08 11.33
CA ASP A 469 -5.76 -5.69 10.19
C ASP A 469 -4.37 -5.05 10.02
N MET A 470 -3.61 -5.04 11.13
CA MET A 470 -2.24 -4.54 11.22
C MET A 470 -1.24 -5.69 11.11
N ASP A 471 -1.50 -6.58 10.16
CA ASP A 471 -0.59 -7.65 9.74
C ASP A 471 0.83 -7.15 9.54
N LEU A 472 1.80 -7.98 9.89
CA LEU A 472 3.17 -7.77 9.45
C LEU A 472 3.31 -8.16 7.98
N GLY A 473 3.00 -7.21 7.11
CA GLY A 473 3.05 -7.43 5.66
C GLY A 473 4.46 -7.49 5.10
N SER A 474 5.46 -6.81 5.69
CA SER A 474 6.82 -6.77 5.16
C SER A 474 7.65 -8.02 5.49
N GLN A 475 8.50 -8.45 4.56
CA GLN A 475 9.63 -9.34 4.86
C GLN A 475 10.60 -8.61 5.78
N PRO A 476 10.98 -9.18 6.93
CA PRO A 476 12.02 -8.61 7.78
C PRO A 476 13.38 -8.59 7.07
N THR A 477 14.24 -7.63 7.41
CA THR A 477 15.61 -7.54 6.90
C THR A 477 16.60 -7.86 8.01
N LEU A 478 17.48 -8.82 7.79
CA LEU A 478 18.54 -9.18 8.73
C LEU A 478 19.69 -8.19 8.57
N ILE A 479 20.17 -7.66 9.68
CA ILE A 479 21.33 -6.76 9.71
C ILE A 479 22.20 -7.10 10.91
N ASP A 480 23.46 -6.74 10.88
CA ASP A 480 24.24 -6.65 12.12
C ASP A 480 24.18 -5.21 12.63
N TYR A 481 24.01 -5.05 13.94
CA TYR A 481 23.77 -3.75 14.59
C TYR A 481 24.72 -3.53 15.75
N PRO A 482 25.26 -2.32 15.96
CA PRO A 482 26.08 -2.04 17.13
C PRO A 482 25.21 -1.95 18.38
N ASP A 483 25.47 -2.79 19.37
CA ASP A 483 24.83 -2.67 20.68
C ASP A 483 25.31 -1.42 21.43
N ALA A 484 24.80 -1.20 22.65
CA ALA A 484 25.17 -0.05 23.47
C ALA A 484 26.68 0.03 23.81
N SER A 485 27.42 -1.08 23.69
CA SER A 485 28.87 -1.15 23.88
C SER A 485 29.67 -0.97 22.58
N GLY A 486 28.99 -0.83 21.44
CA GLY A 486 29.59 -0.77 20.11
C GLY A 486 29.93 -2.14 19.52
N LYS A 487 29.55 -3.24 20.19
CA LYS A 487 29.77 -4.59 19.69
C LYS A 487 28.69 -4.94 18.66
N ALA A 488 29.09 -5.51 17.53
CA ALA A 488 28.15 -6.03 16.55
C ALA A 488 27.31 -7.19 17.13
N VAL A 489 25.98 -7.07 17.05
CA VAL A 489 25.02 -8.10 17.42
C VAL A 489 24.10 -8.46 16.26
N PRO A 490 23.61 -9.72 16.17
CA PRO A 490 22.68 -10.13 15.14
C PRO A 490 21.33 -9.43 15.36
N ALA A 491 20.90 -8.62 14.40
CA ALA A 491 19.67 -7.85 14.50
C ALA A 491 18.74 -8.07 13.30
N MET A 492 17.53 -7.55 13.43
CA MET A 492 16.49 -7.60 12.39
C MET A 492 15.62 -6.36 12.43
N LEU A 493 15.39 -5.78 11.25
CA LEU A 493 14.46 -4.69 11.01
C LEU A 493 13.07 -5.26 10.67
N ILE A 494 12.05 -4.76 11.36
CA ILE A 494 10.64 -5.14 11.14
C ILE A 494 9.84 -3.87 10.80
N PRO A 495 9.61 -3.58 9.51
CA PRO A 495 8.67 -2.56 9.07
C PRO A 495 7.22 -2.98 9.36
N THR A 496 6.34 -2.01 9.63
CA THR A 496 4.93 -2.29 9.99
C THR A 496 3.95 -1.40 9.23
N LYS A 497 2.68 -1.84 9.14
CA LYS A 497 1.58 -1.04 8.58
C LYS A 497 1.27 0.25 9.36
N LEU A 498 1.78 0.36 10.59
CA LEU A 498 1.67 1.56 11.42
C LEU A 498 2.74 2.63 11.09
N GLY A 499 3.65 2.31 10.16
CA GLY A 499 4.80 3.14 9.82
C GLY A 499 5.93 3.08 10.86
N GLN A 500 5.85 2.17 11.81
CA GLN A 500 6.88 1.97 12.82
C GLN A 500 7.89 0.94 12.34
N THR A 501 9.16 1.11 12.72
CA THR A 501 10.23 0.13 12.49
C THR A 501 10.71 -0.41 13.83
N PHE A 502 10.50 -1.70 14.08
CA PHE A 502 11.07 -2.36 15.24
C PHE A 502 12.46 -2.90 14.89
N LEU A 503 13.42 -2.73 15.81
CA LEU A 503 14.76 -3.27 15.69
C LEU A 503 15.00 -4.20 16.88
N ILE A 504 15.15 -5.50 16.59
CA ILE A 504 15.26 -6.54 17.62
C ILE A 504 16.50 -7.41 17.39
N ASP A 505 16.99 -8.03 18.44
CA ASP A 505 18.02 -9.08 18.39
C ASP A 505 17.39 -10.35 17.81
N ARG A 506 17.91 -10.82 16.67
CA ARG A 506 17.30 -11.96 15.96
C ARG A 506 17.56 -13.31 16.65
N VAL A 507 18.50 -13.39 17.59
CA VAL A 507 18.77 -14.61 18.35
C VAL A 507 17.70 -14.85 19.41
N ASN A 508 17.25 -13.80 20.09
CA ASN A 508 16.40 -13.91 21.30
C ASN A 508 15.09 -13.10 21.25
N GLY A 509 14.87 -12.32 20.19
CA GLY A 509 13.65 -11.54 20.00
C GLY A 509 13.53 -10.29 20.86
N LYS A 510 14.56 -9.92 21.63
CA LYS A 510 14.50 -8.73 22.50
C LYS A 510 14.72 -7.45 21.70
N PRO A 511 14.04 -6.35 22.03
CA PRO A 511 14.26 -5.08 21.36
C PRO A 511 15.67 -4.55 21.64
N LEU A 512 16.34 -4.08 20.59
CA LEU A 512 17.64 -3.40 20.66
C LEU A 512 17.50 -1.88 20.79
N THR A 513 16.28 -1.38 20.61
CA THR A 513 15.91 0.03 20.73
C THR A 513 14.72 0.23 21.65
N THR A 514 14.50 1.47 22.07
CA THR A 514 13.38 1.82 22.95
C THR A 514 12.03 1.47 22.31
N VAL A 515 11.22 0.73 23.07
CA VAL A 515 9.82 0.42 22.79
C VAL A 515 9.00 0.80 24.01
N GLU A 516 7.99 1.64 23.80
CA GLU A 516 7.13 2.17 24.86
C GLU A 516 5.73 1.56 24.78
N GLU A 517 5.22 1.05 25.90
CA GLU A 517 3.81 0.72 26.02
C GLU A 517 3.00 2.00 26.22
N ARG A 518 2.10 2.32 25.28
CA ARG A 518 1.24 3.50 25.36
C ARG A 518 -0.22 3.11 25.45
N SER A 519 -0.99 3.82 26.26
CA SER A 519 -2.44 3.64 26.33
C SER A 519 -3.11 3.97 25.01
N VAL A 520 -4.08 3.16 24.62
CA VAL A 520 -4.85 3.30 23.38
C VAL A 520 -6.36 3.32 23.66
N PRO A 521 -7.20 3.77 22.70
CA PRO A 521 -8.64 3.77 22.87
C PRO A 521 -9.19 2.38 23.25
N LYS A 522 -10.19 2.36 24.14
CA LYS A 522 -10.88 1.14 24.56
C LYS A 522 -12.05 0.84 23.63
N SER A 523 -12.43 -0.43 23.54
CA SER A 523 -13.66 -0.82 22.86
C SER A 523 -14.91 -0.39 23.63
N GLU A 524 -15.94 0.01 22.91
CA GLU A 524 -17.30 0.21 23.45
C GLU A 524 -18.13 -1.08 23.51
N LEU A 525 -17.68 -2.13 22.84
CA LEU A 525 -18.36 -3.43 22.82
C LEU A 525 -18.00 -4.21 24.09
N LYS A 526 -19.02 -4.60 24.87
CA LYS A 526 -18.84 -5.20 26.20
C LYS A 526 -18.09 -6.53 26.17
N GLU A 527 -18.31 -7.29 25.12
CA GLU A 527 -17.68 -8.59 24.87
C GLU A 527 -16.26 -8.48 24.28
N GLU A 528 -15.86 -7.32 23.76
CA GLU A 528 -14.57 -7.10 23.10
C GLU A 528 -13.58 -6.42 24.04
N ALA A 529 -12.76 -7.22 24.72
CA ALA A 529 -11.72 -6.71 25.61
C ALA A 529 -10.39 -6.49 24.86
N LEU A 530 -10.20 -5.29 24.29
CA LEU A 530 -8.93 -4.86 23.69
C LEU A 530 -7.81 -4.70 24.73
N SER A 531 -6.57 -4.75 24.27
CA SER A 531 -5.40 -4.48 25.12
C SER A 531 -5.44 -3.04 25.64
N PRO A 532 -5.11 -2.78 26.93
CA PRO A 532 -5.05 -1.42 27.47
C PRO A 532 -3.91 -0.58 26.90
N THR A 533 -2.85 -1.23 26.41
CA THR A 533 -1.68 -0.59 25.81
C THR A 533 -1.28 -1.27 24.50
N GLN A 534 -0.51 -0.55 23.70
CA GLN A 534 0.16 -1.05 22.49
C GLN A 534 1.65 -0.67 22.52
N PRO A 535 2.53 -1.48 21.91
CA PRO A 535 3.94 -1.16 21.80
C PRO A 535 4.18 -0.10 20.72
N PHE A 536 4.99 0.89 21.04
CA PHE A 536 5.46 1.92 20.12
C PHE A 536 6.98 1.89 20.02
N SER A 537 7.53 1.62 18.82
CA SER A 537 8.97 1.78 18.55
C SER A 537 9.26 3.27 18.35
N THR A 538 10.01 3.87 19.28
CA THR A 538 10.20 5.33 19.32
C THR A 538 11.60 5.78 18.95
N ALA A 539 12.55 4.86 18.84
CA ALA A 539 13.94 5.20 18.54
C ALA A 539 14.17 5.50 17.05
N ILE A 540 13.56 4.72 16.15
CA ILE A 540 13.56 4.99 14.71
C ILE A 540 12.31 5.81 14.39
N PRO A 541 12.41 6.91 13.62
CA PRO A 541 11.27 7.78 13.34
C PRO A 541 10.12 7.01 12.70
N ARG A 542 8.91 7.18 13.25
CA ARG A 542 7.70 6.65 12.63
C ARG A 542 7.43 7.36 11.30
N LEU A 543 7.26 6.59 10.24
CA LEU A 543 6.85 7.03 8.92
C LEU A 543 5.33 7.22 8.87
N GLY A 544 4.88 8.44 9.10
CA GLY A 544 3.47 8.76 9.19
C GLY A 544 3.23 10.25 9.38
N PHE A 545 1.97 10.63 9.31
CA PHE A 545 1.54 11.99 9.62
C PHE A 545 0.86 12.04 10.98
N PRO A 546 0.73 13.25 11.58
CA PRO A 546 -0.09 13.42 12.79
C PRO A 546 -1.53 12.98 12.58
N ASP A 547 -2.22 12.69 13.68
CA ASP A 547 -3.62 12.28 13.66
C ASP A 547 -4.51 13.26 12.88
N LEU A 548 -5.56 12.72 12.25
CA LEU A 548 -6.50 13.48 11.44
C LEU A 548 -7.35 14.41 12.30
N THR A 549 -7.58 15.60 11.77
CA THR A 549 -8.52 16.58 12.29
C THR A 549 -9.50 16.96 11.20
N GLU A 550 -10.65 17.53 11.58
CA GLU A 550 -11.61 18.07 10.63
C GLU A 550 -10.96 19.06 9.63
N LYS A 551 -9.92 19.80 10.06
CA LYS A 551 -9.21 20.77 9.22
C LYS A 551 -8.45 20.12 8.06
N GLN A 552 -8.00 18.88 8.23
CA GLN A 552 -7.28 18.09 7.22
C GLN A 552 -8.22 17.37 6.26
N MET A 553 -9.54 17.46 6.45
CA MET A 553 -10.47 16.90 5.50
C MET A 553 -10.35 17.62 4.15
N TRP A 554 -10.36 16.82 3.09
CA TRP A 554 -10.01 17.23 1.74
C TRP A 554 -10.99 16.65 0.71
N GLY A 555 -10.87 17.17 -0.50
CA GLY A 555 -11.60 16.81 -1.69
C GLY A 555 -11.25 17.80 -2.79
N ILE A 556 -11.67 17.54 -4.03
CA ILE A 556 -11.33 18.45 -5.14
C ILE A 556 -12.17 19.74 -5.13
N SER A 557 -13.23 19.80 -4.31
CA SER A 557 -14.19 20.91 -4.24
C SER A 557 -14.63 21.26 -2.81
N PRO A 558 -15.22 22.45 -2.58
CA PRO A 558 -15.80 22.79 -1.29
C PRO A 558 -16.90 21.81 -0.83
N ILE A 559 -17.66 21.26 -1.79
CA ILE A 559 -18.72 20.29 -1.51
C ILE A 559 -18.10 18.96 -1.05
N ASP A 560 -17.07 18.46 -1.74
CA ASP A 560 -16.38 17.24 -1.30
C ASP A 560 -15.79 17.41 0.08
N GLN A 561 -15.11 18.54 0.32
CA GLN A 561 -14.51 18.81 1.61
C GLN A 561 -15.56 18.85 2.73
N MET A 562 -16.69 19.54 2.51
CA MET A 562 -17.80 19.56 3.45
C MET A 562 -18.33 18.15 3.72
N MET A 563 -18.53 17.33 2.68
CA MET A 563 -19.00 15.95 2.83
C MET A 563 -17.99 15.08 3.58
N CYS A 564 -16.69 15.24 3.33
CA CYS A 564 -15.65 14.55 4.08
C CYS A 564 -15.61 14.99 5.55
N ARG A 565 -15.83 16.27 5.85
CA ARG A 565 -15.99 16.76 7.24
C ARG A 565 -17.23 16.18 7.92
N ILE A 566 -18.34 16.07 7.21
CA ILE A 566 -19.56 15.41 7.72
C ILE A 566 -19.24 13.96 8.07
N LYS A 567 -18.65 13.19 7.13
CA LYS A 567 -18.29 11.79 7.38
C LYS A 567 -17.31 11.65 8.55
N PHE A 568 -16.31 12.54 8.64
CA PHE A 568 -15.37 12.56 9.77
C PHE A 568 -16.09 12.76 11.10
N LYS A 569 -17.07 13.68 11.18
CA LYS A 569 -17.86 13.93 12.40
C LYS A 569 -18.89 12.85 12.72
N GLN A 570 -19.30 12.07 11.73
CA GLN A 570 -20.18 10.92 11.91
C GLN A 570 -19.41 9.68 12.38
N ALA A 571 -18.10 9.63 12.16
CA ALA A 571 -17.25 8.52 12.56
C ALA A 571 -16.63 8.73 13.95
N ASN A 572 -16.28 7.63 14.59
CA ASN A 572 -15.34 7.62 15.70
C ASN A 572 -13.92 7.76 15.13
N TYR A 573 -13.13 8.65 15.72
CA TYR A 573 -11.71 8.78 15.44
C TYR A 573 -11.00 9.37 16.66
N ASP A 574 -10.35 8.50 17.41
CA ASP A 574 -9.60 8.80 18.63
C ASP A 574 -8.09 8.67 18.39
N GLY A 575 -7.66 8.84 17.14
CA GLY A 575 -6.28 8.65 16.68
C GLY A 575 -5.96 7.21 16.26
N MET A 576 -4.68 6.88 16.23
CA MET A 576 -4.23 5.50 15.99
C MET A 576 -4.92 4.53 16.97
N PHE A 577 -5.28 3.33 16.48
CA PHE A 577 -6.02 2.33 17.26
C PHE A 577 -7.43 2.74 17.69
N THR A 578 -8.08 3.66 16.97
CA THR A 578 -9.53 3.91 17.12
C THR A 578 -10.28 2.57 17.06
N ALA A 579 -11.03 2.24 18.10
CA ALA A 579 -11.68 0.93 18.23
C ALA A 579 -12.81 0.74 17.20
N PRO A 580 -13.01 -0.50 16.70
CA PRO A 580 -14.19 -0.86 15.93
C PRO A 580 -15.51 -0.54 16.65
N SER A 581 -16.53 -0.14 15.89
CA SER A 581 -17.80 0.32 16.44
C SER A 581 -19.00 -0.19 15.62
N LEU A 582 -20.09 -0.49 16.32
CA LEU A 582 -21.41 -0.78 15.74
C LEU A 582 -22.23 0.49 15.55
N SER A 583 -22.12 1.42 16.50
CA SER A 583 -22.97 2.60 16.58
C SER A 583 -22.63 3.61 15.48
N LYS A 584 -21.34 3.72 15.15
CA LYS A 584 -20.80 4.63 14.14
C LYS A 584 -19.70 3.94 13.34
N PRO A 585 -19.42 4.41 12.12
CA PRO A 585 -18.17 4.07 11.47
C PRO A 585 -16.97 4.50 12.30
N TRP A 586 -15.82 3.86 12.11
CA TRP A 586 -14.53 4.32 12.61
C TRP A 586 -13.55 4.58 11.48
N ILE A 587 -12.57 5.45 11.74
CA ILE A 587 -11.48 5.74 10.81
C ILE A 587 -10.21 5.03 11.30
N MET A 588 -9.56 4.29 10.39
CA MET A 588 -8.22 3.73 10.63
C MET A 588 -7.20 4.60 9.90
N TYR A 589 -6.27 5.18 10.65
CA TYR A 589 -5.21 6.03 10.12
C TYR A 589 -3.90 5.85 10.90
N PRO A 590 -2.82 5.35 10.27
CA PRO A 590 -2.79 4.80 8.91
C PRO A 590 -3.78 3.64 8.74
N GLY A 591 -4.28 3.42 7.53
CA GLY A 591 -5.18 2.30 7.22
C GLY A 591 -4.47 0.95 7.20
N ASN A 592 -5.22 -0.13 6.95
CA ASN A 592 -4.70 -1.50 6.83
C ASN A 592 -3.86 -1.77 5.55
N ASN A 593 -3.70 -0.79 4.67
CA ASN A 593 -2.71 -0.75 3.57
C ASN A 593 -1.68 0.38 3.81
N GLY A 594 -1.64 0.94 5.02
CA GLY A 594 -0.79 2.06 5.41
C GLY A 594 0.61 1.61 5.84
N GLY A 595 1.48 2.57 6.17
CA GLY A 595 2.87 2.29 6.57
C GLY A 595 3.60 1.52 5.49
N SER A 596 4.40 0.52 5.90
CA SER A 596 5.08 -0.39 4.98
C SER A 596 4.35 -1.71 4.89
N ASP A 597 3.91 -2.03 3.68
CA ASP A 597 3.20 -3.27 3.34
C ASP A 597 4.20 -4.33 2.82
N TRP A 598 3.82 -5.23 1.92
CA TRP A 598 4.66 -6.36 1.48
C TRP A 598 5.97 -6.00 0.77
N GLY A 599 6.08 -4.79 0.22
CA GLY A 599 7.27 -4.32 -0.48
C GLY A 599 8.56 -4.31 0.36
N SER A 600 8.42 -4.17 1.69
CA SER A 600 9.53 -4.10 2.65
C SER A 600 10.50 -2.93 2.41
N TYR A 601 11.59 -2.88 3.17
CA TYR A 601 12.65 -1.88 3.02
C TYR A 601 13.81 -2.38 2.18
N ALA A 602 14.55 -1.44 1.60
CA ALA A 602 15.91 -1.68 1.13
C ALA A 602 16.92 -1.12 2.14
N TYR A 603 17.97 -1.88 2.43
CA TYR A 603 18.99 -1.54 3.43
C TYR A 603 20.38 -1.47 2.80
N ASP A 604 20.99 -0.29 2.88
CA ASP A 604 22.34 -0.02 2.42
C ASP A 604 23.33 -0.39 3.53
N ALA A 605 23.86 -1.61 3.48
CA ALA A 605 24.81 -2.09 4.47
C ALA A 605 26.11 -1.27 4.49
N ASN A 606 26.50 -0.65 3.37
CA ASN A 606 27.75 0.10 3.24
C ASN A 606 27.68 1.48 3.89
N HIS A 607 26.48 2.01 4.08
CA HIS A 607 26.26 3.34 4.66
C HIS A 607 25.39 3.30 5.92
N GLY A 608 24.73 2.19 6.23
CA GLY A 608 23.80 2.11 7.36
C GLY A 608 22.50 2.88 7.11
N VAL A 609 22.00 2.89 5.87
CA VAL A 609 20.82 3.68 5.47
C VAL A 609 19.67 2.78 5.03
N ILE A 610 18.46 3.08 5.48
CA ILE A 610 17.22 2.45 5.01
C ILE A 610 16.56 3.34 3.97
N ILE A 611 16.10 2.75 2.86
CA ILE A 611 15.11 3.35 1.96
C ILE A 611 13.76 2.71 2.19
N ALA A 612 12.81 3.54 2.62
CA ALA A 612 11.48 3.13 3.02
C ALA A 612 10.42 3.70 2.08
N ASN A 613 9.71 2.81 1.39
CA ASN A 613 8.47 3.14 0.71
C ASN A 613 7.29 2.96 1.68
N TRP A 614 6.38 3.93 1.76
CA TRP A 614 5.27 3.86 2.71
C TRP A 614 3.98 4.59 2.27
N ASN A 615 2.87 4.11 2.79
CA ASN A 615 1.51 4.60 2.55
C ASN A 615 0.92 5.31 3.77
N ASN A 616 -0.04 6.18 3.51
CA ASN A 616 -0.76 6.93 4.53
C ASN A 616 -2.25 7.09 4.19
N THR A 617 -2.85 6.06 3.58
CA THR A 617 -4.23 6.12 3.13
C THR A 617 -5.18 5.78 4.28
N PRO A 618 -6.13 6.66 4.67
CA PRO A 618 -7.12 6.36 5.70
C PRO A 618 -8.21 5.40 5.19
N MET A 619 -8.61 4.47 6.05
CA MET A 619 -9.75 3.58 5.82
C MET A 619 -10.95 3.99 6.67
N TYR A 620 -12.14 3.68 6.17
CA TYR A 620 -13.42 3.93 6.79
C TYR A 620 -14.17 2.61 6.93
N ALA A 621 -14.47 2.22 8.16
CA ALA A 621 -15.05 0.90 8.43
C ALA A 621 -16.18 0.97 9.46
N GLN A 622 -17.06 -0.03 9.50
CA GLN A 622 -18.13 -0.14 10.49
C GLN A 622 -18.50 -1.61 10.72
N LEU A 623 -18.71 -1.99 11.99
CA LEU A 623 -19.24 -3.30 12.33
C LEU A 623 -20.74 -3.29 12.07
N LEU A 624 -21.25 -4.41 11.60
CA LEU A 624 -22.64 -4.58 11.25
C LEU A 624 -23.21 -5.71 12.11
N HIS A 625 -24.46 -5.58 12.56
CA HIS A 625 -25.14 -6.72 13.15
C HIS A 625 -25.27 -7.86 12.15
N ARG A 626 -25.02 -9.09 12.60
CA ARG A 626 -25.15 -10.31 11.80
C ARG A 626 -26.43 -10.36 10.94
N LYS A 627 -27.57 -9.99 11.53
CA LYS A 627 -28.87 -10.00 10.85
C LYS A 627 -28.91 -9.11 9.60
N ASP A 628 -28.21 -7.98 9.61
CA ASP A 628 -28.20 -7.02 8.50
C ASP A 628 -27.28 -7.50 7.37
N VAL A 629 -26.20 -8.18 7.72
CA VAL A 629 -25.26 -8.81 6.77
C VAL A 629 -25.96 -9.95 6.01
N VAL A 630 -26.66 -10.83 6.74
CA VAL A 630 -27.41 -11.96 6.18
C VAL A 630 -28.60 -11.49 5.35
N LYS A 631 -29.33 -10.46 5.81
CA LYS A 631 -30.44 -9.85 5.08
C LYS A 631 -30.02 -9.35 3.69
N ASP A 632 -28.80 -8.84 3.58
CA ASP A 632 -28.24 -8.34 2.33
C ASP A 632 -27.58 -9.43 1.46
N GLY A 633 -27.71 -10.70 1.85
CA GLY A 633 -27.22 -11.84 1.09
C GLY A 633 -25.70 -12.02 1.11
N VAL A 634 -25.02 -11.41 2.07
CA VAL A 634 -23.56 -11.51 2.24
C VAL A 634 -23.25 -12.73 3.11
N TYR A 635 -22.71 -13.78 2.50
CA TYR A 635 -22.35 -15.04 3.15
C TYR A 635 -20.87 -15.36 2.95
N SER A 636 -20.28 -16.19 3.81
CA SER A 636 -18.91 -16.70 3.64
C SER A 636 -18.80 -17.62 2.41
N LEU A 637 -17.58 -17.74 1.86
CA LEU A 637 -17.32 -18.42 0.58
C LEU A 637 -17.73 -19.90 0.55
N ASP A 638 -17.71 -20.57 1.69
CA ASP A 638 -18.08 -21.96 1.91
C ASP A 638 -19.57 -22.16 2.20
N ASN A 639 -20.34 -21.08 2.33
CA ASN A 639 -21.77 -21.15 2.53
C ASN A 639 -22.49 -21.53 1.22
N PRO A 640 -23.44 -22.48 1.21
CA PRO A 640 -24.20 -22.83 0.00
C PRO A 640 -24.97 -21.66 -0.63
N LYS A 641 -25.26 -20.60 0.12
CA LYS A 641 -25.93 -19.38 -0.37
C LYS A 641 -24.96 -18.31 -0.88
N PHE A 642 -23.66 -18.57 -0.87
CA PHE A 642 -22.65 -17.65 -1.37
C PHE A 642 -22.91 -17.29 -2.84
N ASN A 643 -22.93 -15.99 -3.14
CA ASN A 643 -23.04 -15.48 -4.50
C ASN A 643 -21.71 -14.82 -4.94
N PRO A 644 -20.91 -15.46 -5.80
CA PRO A 644 -19.64 -14.89 -6.26
C PRO A 644 -19.79 -13.62 -7.11
N ASN A 645 -21.00 -13.31 -7.59
CA ASN A 645 -21.30 -12.11 -8.38
C ASN A 645 -21.78 -10.93 -7.52
N LEU A 646 -21.95 -11.12 -6.21
CA LEU A 646 -22.37 -10.04 -5.32
C LEU A 646 -21.20 -9.07 -5.09
N VAL A 647 -21.31 -7.86 -5.62
CA VAL A 647 -20.37 -6.77 -5.35
C VAL A 647 -20.83 -6.04 -4.09
N SER A 648 -20.14 -6.26 -2.98
CA SER A 648 -20.47 -5.65 -1.69
C SER A 648 -19.20 -5.20 -0.96
N PRO A 649 -19.19 -4.01 -0.33
CA PRO A 649 -18.12 -3.59 0.56
C PRO A 649 -18.20 -4.28 1.93
N LYS A 650 -19.27 -5.07 2.17
CA LYS A 650 -19.49 -5.83 3.40
C LYS A 650 -18.74 -7.15 3.34
N ARG A 651 -18.20 -7.56 4.48
CA ARG A 651 -17.56 -8.85 4.72
C ARG A 651 -18.39 -9.65 5.73
N PRO A 652 -18.59 -10.95 5.49
CA PRO A 652 -19.51 -11.78 6.29
C PRO A 652 -19.02 -12.05 7.71
N MET A 653 -17.72 -12.30 7.91
CA MET A 653 -17.14 -12.73 9.18
C MET A 653 -17.97 -13.82 9.89
N ASP A 654 -18.53 -14.80 9.16
CA ASP A 654 -19.42 -15.87 9.67
C ASP A 654 -18.99 -16.46 11.01
N GLU A 655 -19.95 -16.85 11.84
CA GLU A 655 -19.78 -17.35 13.22
C GLU A 655 -19.35 -16.32 14.27
N THR A 656 -19.04 -15.08 13.87
CA THR A 656 -18.98 -13.96 14.82
C THR A 656 -20.36 -13.28 14.98
N PRO A 657 -20.59 -12.51 16.07
CA PRO A 657 -21.81 -11.72 16.22
C PRO A 657 -22.01 -10.63 15.13
N TYR A 658 -20.97 -10.34 14.35
CA TYR A 658 -20.89 -9.18 13.46
C TYR A 658 -20.49 -9.54 12.03
N GLY A 659 -20.78 -8.65 11.09
CA GLY A 659 -19.99 -8.50 9.87
C GLY A 659 -19.33 -7.13 9.87
N VAL A 660 -18.63 -6.77 8.80
CA VAL A 660 -17.91 -5.49 8.74
C VAL A 660 -18.01 -4.89 7.35
N THR A 661 -18.11 -3.57 7.26
CA THR A 661 -17.88 -2.83 6.01
C THR A 661 -16.51 -2.17 6.10
N ILE A 662 -15.68 -2.27 5.06
CA ILE A 662 -14.35 -1.65 5.03
C ILE A 662 -14.13 -1.08 3.63
N GLY A 663 -13.62 0.14 3.56
CA GLY A 663 -13.13 0.70 2.31
C GLY A 663 -12.32 1.97 2.53
N PRO A 664 -11.68 2.52 1.49
CA PRO A 664 -10.95 3.76 1.61
C PRO A 664 -11.88 4.91 1.99
N PHE A 665 -11.36 5.87 2.76
CA PHE A 665 -12.14 7.01 3.22
C PHE A 665 -12.34 8.03 2.10
N TYR A 666 -13.31 7.77 1.22
CA TYR A 666 -13.56 8.57 0.01
C TYR A 666 -14.61 9.68 0.16
N SER A 667 -14.44 10.73 -0.63
CA SER A 667 -15.41 11.77 -0.97
C SER A 667 -16.44 11.26 -2.00
N PRO A 668 -17.53 12.00 -2.26
CA PRO A 668 -18.46 11.70 -3.36
C PRO A 668 -17.78 11.59 -4.74
N THR A 669 -16.75 12.37 -4.99
CA THR A 669 -15.92 12.33 -6.21
C THR A 669 -14.86 11.23 -6.20
N GLN A 670 -14.92 10.26 -5.27
CA GLN A 670 -13.93 9.18 -5.11
C GLN A 670 -12.49 9.66 -4.84
N MET A 671 -12.33 10.89 -4.35
CA MET A 671 -11.05 11.39 -3.83
C MET A 671 -10.91 11.00 -2.36
N LEU A 672 -9.69 10.80 -1.88
CA LEU A 672 -9.50 10.54 -0.46
C LEU A 672 -9.90 11.78 0.36
N CYS A 673 -10.55 11.53 1.49
CA CYS A 673 -11.00 12.58 2.39
C CYS A 673 -9.85 13.17 3.22
N SER A 674 -8.65 12.60 3.20
CA SER A 674 -7.46 13.26 3.77
C SER A 674 -6.75 14.11 2.72
N GLU A 675 -6.10 15.19 3.16
CA GLU A 675 -5.21 15.98 2.31
C GLU A 675 -4.02 15.13 1.80
N PRO A 676 -3.61 15.23 0.52
CA PRO A 676 -2.36 14.62 0.05
C PRO A 676 -1.14 15.11 0.85
N PRO A 677 -0.09 14.29 1.00
CA PRO A 677 0.18 13.08 0.22
C PRO A 677 -0.37 11.80 0.84
N TYR A 678 -0.65 10.82 -0.02
CA TYR A 678 -1.16 9.50 0.34
C TYR A 678 -0.06 8.43 0.44
N GLY A 679 1.12 8.73 -0.10
CA GLY A 679 2.25 7.84 -0.19
C GLY A 679 3.57 8.60 -0.33
N MET A 680 4.63 8.06 0.24
CA MET A 680 5.90 8.74 0.45
C MET A 680 7.06 7.75 0.33
N ILE A 681 8.24 8.28 0.04
CA ILE A 681 9.51 7.55 0.13
C ILE A 681 10.48 8.33 1.03
N SER A 682 11.27 7.63 1.83
CA SER A 682 12.15 8.24 2.82
C SER A 682 13.48 7.51 2.95
N ALA A 683 14.55 8.26 3.21
CA ALA A 683 15.83 7.71 3.65
C ALA A 683 16.01 7.94 5.15
N ILE A 684 16.42 6.90 5.88
CA ILE A 684 16.70 6.96 7.31
C ILE A 684 18.13 6.49 7.56
N ASP A 685 18.92 7.33 8.22
CA ASP A 685 20.24 6.96 8.72
C ASP A 685 20.07 6.20 10.04
N LEU A 686 20.56 4.96 10.12
CA LEU A 686 20.49 4.13 11.31
C LEU A 686 21.56 4.44 12.36
N HIS A 687 22.63 5.15 12.00
CA HIS A 687 23.64 5.63 12.95
C HIS A 687 23.01 6.66 13.88
N THR A 688 22.33 7.65 13.29
CA THR A 688 21.69 8.74 14.04
C THR A 688 20.21 8.50 14.32
N LYS A 689 19.58 7.53 13.64
CA LYS A 689 18.13 7.24 13.65
C LYS A 689 17.31 8.47 13.26
N LYS A 690 17.73 9.16 12.20
CA LYS A 690 17.07 10.36 11.68
C LYS A 690 16.70 10.19 10.22
N ILE A 691 15.60 10.80 9.82
CA ILE A 691 15.23 10.93 8.42
C ILE A 691 16.27 11.86 7.76
N LEU A 692 16.97 11.35 6.75
CA LEU A 692 17.88 12.14 5.91
C LEU A 692 17.09 13.02 4.95
N TRP A 693 16.16 12.41 4.23
CA TRP A 693 15.22 13.07 3.33
C TRP A 693 13.90 12.30 3.23
N GLN A 694 12.83 12.97 2.81
CA GLN A 694 11.55 12.35 2.42
C GLN A 694 10.87 13.14 1.30
N HIS A 695 10.18 12.42 0.41
CA HIS A 695 9.46 12.99 -0.73
C HIS A 695 8.14 12.24 -0.95
N PRO A 696 7.06 12.90 -1.43
CA PRO A 696 5.90 12.17 -1.93
C PRO A 696 6.25 11.33 -3.14
N LEU A 697 5.69 10.11 -3.18
CA LEU A 697 5.94 9.15 -4.26
C LEU A 697 4.66 8.98 -5.08
N GLY A 698 4.66 9.44 -6.34
CA GLY A 698 3.57 9.23 -7.30
C GLY A 698 2.77 10.48 -7.68
N SER A 699 2.31 10.52 -8.93
CA SER A 699 1.67 11.67 -9.54
C SER A 699 0.18 11.48 -9.85
N ALA A 700 -0.52 12.59 -10.09
CA ALA A 700 -1.91 12.61 -10.47
C ALA A 700 -2.19 12.16 -11.91
N GLU A 701 -1.18 11.80 -12.73
CA GLU A 701 -1.38 11.53 -14.17
C GLU A 701 -2.47 10.50 -14.45
N ARG A 702 -2.52 9.44 -13.63
CA ARG A 702 -3.53 8.37 -13.70
C ARG A 702 -4.62 8.46 -12.64
N ASN A 703 -4.61 9.51 -11.81
CA ASN A 703 -5.47 9.64 -10.64
C ASN A 703 -6.26 10.94 -10.68
N GLY A 704 -7.56 10.89 -10.43
CA GLY A 704 -8.41 12.09 -10.42
C GLY A 704 -9.87 11.80 -10.09
N PRO A 705 -10.71 12.85 -10.04
CA PRO A 705 -12.09 12.73 -9.60
C PRO A 705 -12.86 11.71 -10.44
N PHE A 706 -13.71 10.93 -9.78
CA PHE A 706 -14.47 9.82 -10.33
C PHE A 706 -13.62 8.69 -10.93
N GLY A 707 -12.35 8.59 -10.52
CA GLY A 707 -11.40 7.63 -11.06
C GLY A 707 -10.91 7.99 -12.46
N LEU A 708 -11.10 9.24 -12.91
CA LEU A 708 -10.65 9.70 -14.22
C LEU A 708 -9.19 10.21 -14.13
N PRO A 709 -8.31 9.83 -15.07
CA PRO A 709 -6.94 10.33 -15.10
C PRO A 709 -6.91 11.85 -15.34
N THR A 710 -6.06 12.58 -14.62
CA THR A 710 -5.89 14.02 -14.87
C THR A 710 -4.94 14.31 -16.03
N HIS A 711 -4.09 13.34 -16.40
CA HIS A 711 -2.98 13.52 -17.35
C HIS A 711 -1.97 14.60 -16.95
N MET A 712 -1.96 15.02 -15.68
CA MET A 712 -1.06 16.05 -15.18
C MET A 712 0.03 15.42 -14.27
N PRO A 713 1.33 15.72 -14.47
CA PRO A 713 2.45 15.23 -13.67
C PRO A 713 2.55 15.93 -12.30
N ILE A 714 1.42 16.09 -11.60
CA ILE A 714 1.39 16.75 -10.30
C ILE A 714 1.69 15.72 -9.22
N ASN A 715 2.78 15.91 -8.47
CA ASN A 715 3.14 15.00 -7.39
C ASN A 715 2.16 15.16 -6.21
N ILE A 716 1.35 14.13 -5.97
CA ILE A 716 0.37 14.06 -4.89
C ILE A 716 0.69 12.94 -3.90
N GLY A 717 1.79 12.20 -4.10
CA GLY A 717 2.09 11.01 -3.32
C GLY A 717 0.96 10.00 -3.40
N THR A 718 0.85 9.22 -4.48
CA THR A 718 -0.29 8.30 -4.65
C THR A 718 -0.17 7.07 -3.76
N PRO A 719 -1.29 6.36 -3.49
CA PRO A 719 -1.20 5.02 -2.89
C PRO A 719 -0.22 4.15 -3.66
N ASN A 720 0.59 3.36 -2.96
CA ASN A 720 1.68 2.61 -3.57
C ASN A 720 1.89 1.26 -2.88
N ASN A 721 1.98 0.17 -3.64
CA ASN A 721 2.33 -1.16 -3.10
C ASN A 721 3.51 -1.71 -3.91
N GLY A 722 4.53 -2.22 -3.24
CA GLY A 722 5.81 -2.62 -3.84
C GLY A 722 7.01 -2.06 -3.07
N GLY A 723 8.16 -2.70 -3.25
CA GLY A 723 9.40 -2.35 -2.54
C GLY A 723 10.36 -1.52 -3.39
N PRO A 724 11.26 -0.75 -2.76
CA PRO A 724 12.44 -0.23 -3.42
C PRO A 724 13.55 -1.28 -3.51
N ILE A 725 14.48 -1.09 -4.45
CA ILE A 725 15.84 -1.67 -4.38
C ILE A 725 16.86 -0.54 -4.39
N ILE A 726 18.07 -0.82 -3.97
CA ILE A 726 19.19 0.14 -4.01
C ILE A 726 20.42 -0.49 -4.65
N THR A 727 21.26 0.33 -5.26
CA THR A 727 22.50 -0.12 -5.89
C THR A 727 23.71 0.65 -5.38
N ALA A 728 24.90 0.04 -5.46
CA ALA A 728 26.18 0.68 -5.19
C ALA A 728 26.46 1.88 -6.12
N GLY A 729 25.67 2.05 -7.19
CA GLY A 729 25.67 3.25 -8.04
C GLY A 729 25.04 4.48 -7.39
N GLY A 730 24.55 4.39 -6.15
CA GLY A 730 23.95 5.51 -5.42
C GLY A 730 22.52 5.84 -5.87
N VAL A 731 21.77 4.84 -6.35
CA VAL A 731 20.42 5.01 -6.89
C VAL A 731 19.48 3.99 -6.27
N ALA A 732 18.27 4.43 -5.92
CA ALA A 732 17.15 3.57 -5.56
C ALA A 732 16.17 3.44 -6.74
N PHE A 733 15.63 2.24 -6.97
CA PHE A 733 14.58 2.02 -7.97
C PHE A 733 13.27 1.57 -7.32
N VAL A 734 12.14 2.13 -7.77
CA VAL A 734 10.80 1.81 -7.24
C VAL A 734 9.71 2.04 -8.30
N ALA A 735 8.68 1.18 -8.33
CA ALA A 735 7.57 1.26 -9.31
C ALA A 735 6.15 1.20 -8.69
N ALA A 736 6.08 1.30 -7.37
CA ALA A 736 4.92 0.93 -6.55
C ALA A 736 3.63 1.75 -6.77
N THR A 737 3.72 2.94 -7.37
CA THR A 737 2.65 3.96 -7.41
C THR A 737 1.55 3.68 -8.43
N THR A 738 0.34 4.20 -8.18
CA THR A 738 -0.80 4.09 -9.13
C THR A 738 -0.68 4.92 -10.41
N ASP A 739 0.45 5.58 -10.66
CA ASP A 739 0.68 6.32 -11.91
C ASP A 739 1.49 5.54 -12.96
N ASP A 740 1.66 4.24 -12.72
CA ASP A 740 2.24 3.27 -13.66
C ASP A 740 3.67 3.63 -14.09
N LYS A 741 4.50 4.14 -13.17
CA LYS A 741 5.89 4.52 -13.46
C LYS A 741 6.89 3.73 -12.65
N ILE A 742 7.98 3.31 -13.29
CA ILE A 742 9.23 2.98 -12.61
C ILE A 742 10.09 4.23 -12.50
N ARG A 743 10.77 4.41 -11.36
CA ARG A 743 11.61 5.56 -11.07
C ARG A 743 13.01 5.15 -10.63
N ALA A 744 13.97 5.99 -10.94
CA ALA A 744 15.28 6.04 -10.32
C ALA A 744 15.35 7.28 -9.42
N ILE A 745 15.77 7.09 -8.17
CA ILE A 745 15.84 8.12 -7.15
C ILE A 745 17.28 8.20 -6.65
N ASP A 746 17.85 9.40 -6.62
CA ASP A 746 19.16 9.65 -6.04
C ASP A 746 19.16 9.28 -4.56
N LEU A 747 20.06 8.39 -4.14
CA LEU A 747 20.07 7.85 -2.78
C LEU A 747 20.38 8.93 -1.73
N LYS A 748 21.16 9.95 -2.10
CA LYS A 748 21.63 11.00 -1.18
C LYS A 748 20.60 12.12 -0.98
N THR A 749 19.84 12.46 -2.01
CA THR A 749 18.98 13.65 -2.04
C THR A 749 17.50 13.32 -2.18
N GLY A 750 17.15 12.09 -2.57
CA GLY A 750 15.76 11.68 -2.83
C GLY A 750 15.16 12.26 -4.11
N LYS A 751 15.96 12.92 -4.96
CA LYS A 751 15.49 13.47 -6.24
C LYS A 751 15.25 12.36 -7.25
N GLU A 752 14.14 12.43 -7.98
CA GLU A 752 13.90 11.59 -9.15
C GLU A 752 14.91 11.97 -10.26
N LEU A 753 15.73 11.01 -10.69
CA LEU A 753 16.75 11.18 -11.72
C LEU A 753 16.29 10.68 -13.10
N TRP A 754 15.37 9.72 -13.10
CA TRP A 754 14.83 9.10 -14.31
C TRP A 754 13.49 8.42 -13.98
N SER A 755 12.61 8.36 -14.97
CA SER A 755 11.41 7.52 -14.91
C SER A 755 10.96 7.06 -16.29
N ASP A 756 10.22 5.96 -16.33
CA ASP A 756 9.55 5.46 -17.53
C ASP A 756 8.13 4.99 -17.20
N THR A 757 7.21 5.19 -18.15
CA THR A 757 5.80 4.79 -18.02
C THR A 757 5.61 3.35 -18.45
N LEU A 758 5.26 2.49 -17.50
CA LEU A 758 5.03 1.07 -17.70
C LEU A 758 3.72 0.82 -18.49
N PRO A 759 3.64 -0.31 -19.21
CA PRO A 759 2.43 -0.67 -19.97
C PRO A 759 1.24 -1.05 -19.07
N ALA A 760 1.47 -1.33 -17.80
CA ALA A 760 0.51 -1.68 -16.76
C ALA A 760 1.07 -1.25 -15.39
N GLY A 761 0.29 -1.42 -14.32
CA GLY A 761 0.74 -1.05 -12.97
C GLY A 761 1.99 -1.81 -12.52
N GLY A 762 2.97 -1.09 -11.96
CA GLY A 762 4.26 -1.62 -11.50
C GLY A 762 4.27 -2.04 -10.03
N GLN A 763 3.14 -2.51 -9.48
CA GLN A 763 2.99 -2.93 -8.07
C GLN A 763 3.75 -4.24 -7.77
N ALA A 764 5.05 -4.23 -8.03
CA ALA A 764 6.04 -5.29 -7.82
C ALA A 764 7.31 -4.63 -7.23
N THR A 765 8.23 -5.42 -6.70
CA THR A 765 9.57 -4.92 -6.36
C THR A 765 10.46 -5.09 -7.60
N PRO A 766 11.16 -4.04 -8.09
CA PRO A 766 12.11 -4.19 -9.18
C PRO A 766 13.31 -5.04 -8.72
N MET A 767 14.16 -5.46 -9.65
CA MET A 767 15.42 -6.15 -9.34
C MET A 767 16.49 -5.79 -10.37
N THR A 768 17.76 -5.99 -10.04
CA THR A 768 18.87 -5.76 -10.99
C THR A 768 19.84 -6.93 -10.99
N TYR A 769 20.45 -7.20 -12.13
CA TYR A 769 21.49 -8.22 -12.29
C TYR A 769 22.51 -7.79 -13.34
N SER A 770 23.61 -8.54 -13.47
CA SER A 770 24.52 -8.41 -14.60
C SER A 770 24.60 -9.69 -15.42
N GLN A 771 24.58 -9.54 -16.74
CA GLN A 771 24.79 -10.63 -17.70
C GLN A 771 25.74 -10.13 -18.79
N ASN A 772 26.77 -10.93 -19.09
CA ASN A 772 27.75 -10.61 -20.14
C ASN A 772 28.41 -9.21 -19.98
N GLY A 773 28.59 -8.75 -18.74
CA GLY A 773 29.19 -7.44 -18.42
C GLY A 773 28.24 -6.25 -18.52
N GLU A 774 26.98 -6.46 -18.87
CA GLU A 774 25.94 -5.42 -18.90
C GLU A 774 25.04 -5.57 -17.67
N GLN A 775 24.70 -4.46 -17.01
CA GLN A 775 23.75 -4.38 -15.91
C GLN A 775 22.36 -4.12 -16.44
N TYR A 776 21.39 -4.89 -15.96
CA TYR A 776 19.98 -4.79 -16.29
C TYR A 776 19.17 -4.43 -15.06
N LEU A 777 18.19 -3.55 -15.21
CA LEU A 777 17.11 -3.28 -14.25
C LEU A 777 15.84 -3.92 -14.79
N VAL A 778 15.10 -4.68 -13.98
CA VAL A 778 13.91 -5.41 -14.41
C VAL A 778 12.75 -5.17 -13.45
N ILE A 779 11.54 -5.04 -13.99
CA ILE A 779 10.31 -4.85 -13.22
C ILE A 779 9.14 -5.60 -13.86
N MET A 780 8.31 -6.25 -13.02
CA MET A 780 7.02 -6.79 -13.42
C MET A 780 5.96 -5.68 -13.43
N ALA A 781 5.35 -5.44 -14.58
CA ALA A 781 4.20 -4.57 -14.77
C ALA A 781 2.95 -5.44 -14.98
N GLY A 782 2.41 -5.92 -13.85
CA GLY A 782 1.24 -6.80 -13.79
C GLY A 782 -0.11 -6.10 -13.61
N GLY A 783 -0.09 -4.83 -13.20
CA GLY A 783 -1.27 -4.15 -12.68
C GLY A 783 -1.68 -4.66 -11.29
N HIS A 784 -2.73 -4.06 -10.74
CA HIS A 784 -3.25 -4.42 -9.43
C HIS A 784 -4.73 -4.06 -9.32
N HIS A 785 -5.58 -5.08 -9.19
CA HIS A 785 -7.04 -4.90 -9.22
C HIS A 785 -7.58 -3.99 -8.09
N PHE A 786 -7.10 -4.14 -6.84
CA PHE A 786 -7.55 -3.27 -5.74
C PHE A 786 -7.14 -1.80 -5.89
N MET A 787 -5.93 -1.55 -6.40
CA MET A 787 -5.41 -0.20 -6.65
C MET A 787 -5.94 0.40 -7.97
N LYS A 788 -6.73 -0.37 -8.73
CA LYS A 788 -7.35 0.02 -10.00
C LYS A 788 -6.35 0.47 -11.08
N THR A 789 -5.13 -0.09 -11.06
CA THR A 789 -4.15 0.13 -12.14
C THR A 789 -4.44 -0.79 -13.32
N PRO A 790 -4.04 -0.42 -14.55
CA PRO A 790 -4.25 -1.25 -15.72
C PRO A 790 -3.61 -2.63 -15.55
N VAL A 791 -4.37 -3.68 -15.89
CA VAL A 791 -3.88 -5.06 -15.85
C VAL A 791 -2.86 -5.32 -16.96
N GLY A 792 -1.83 -6.10 -16.65
CA GLY A 792 -0.80 -6.49 -17.61
C GLY A 792 -0.11 -7.79 -17.23
N ASP A 793 0.81 -8.21 -18.09
CA ASP A 793 1.57 -9.45 -17.95
C ASP A 793 3.03 -9.26 -18.35
N TYR A 794 3.54 -8.03 -18.26
CA TYR A 794 4.80 -7.60 -18.84
C TYR A 794 5.95 -7.66 -17.84
N LEU A 795 7.05 -8.29 -18.22
CA LEU A 795 8.34 -8.12 -17.58
C LEU A 795 9.20 -7.20 -18.43
N VAL A 796 9.50 -6.01 -17.91
CA VAL A 796 10.23 -4.96 -18.64
C VAL A 796 11.65 -4.88 -18.12
N ALA A 797 12.63 -4.93 -19.01
CA ALA A 797 14.04 -4.74 -18.67
C ALA A 797 14.61 -3.46 -19.28
N TYR A 798 15.54 -2.85 -18.57
CA TYR A 798 16.26 -1.65 -18.95
C TYR A 798 17.76 -1.88 -18.84
N LYS A 799 18.54 -1.21 -19.69
CA LYS A 799 19.99 -1.10 -19.56
C LYS A 799 20.50 0.22 -20.13
N LEU A 800 21.77 0.51 -19.90
CA LEU A 800 22.44 1.62 -20.59
C LEU A 800 22.68 1.27 -22.08
N PRO A 801 22.57 2.24 -23.00
CA PRO A 801 22.97 2.05 -24.39
C PRO A 801 24.48 1.77 -24.48
N LYS A 802 24.87 1.09 -25.56
CA LYS A 802 26.27 0.74 -25.85
C LYS A 802 27.12 1.94 -26.25
#